data_AF-A0A970S0H4-F1
#
_entry.id   AF-A0A970S0H4-F1
#
_cell.length_a   1.000
_cell.length_b   1.000
_cell.length_c   1.000
_cell.angle_alpha   90.00
_cell.angle_beta   90.00
_cell.angle_gamma   90.00
#
_symmetry.space_group_name_H-M   'P 1'
#
loop_
_entity.id
_entity.type
_entity.pdbx_description
1 polymer ?
#
loop_
_entity_poly.entity_id
_entity_poly.type
_entity_poly.pdbx_seq_one_letter_code
_entity_poly.pdbx_strand_id
1 'polypeptide(L)'
;MSQEHVKNLKTIIIIVLILSIIPLTLFLNRDIVAELNFPLEAKVTAAPSLNIRKTPDLNLDPIGSISQGQEVLLLEQVEGQPINGDTIWYRIDFKNQYGYVSAQFIEITPWDPELPPVADDQDFELYLEQQGFPFSYRAALHNLHNKYPHWIFTPIHLNVDFNSALNGQYLPDRSINFVPATVDDALKSRSSADFNKETNQWIEKERGWVAANKEIIAHQLDPRNFLDEQHIFQFESLSYNSEVQTWQGIRNQLVGTFMDSDDYANIFNNAAGISQVSPYHLIARVKQEVSPGGSGSSSGTYPGVEGYYNFFNIRAYGADPVYEGLVFARDGYANNPAENERLMLPWNTPERSITGGAIFLGKDYINNLQNTLYLQKFDLRHGPNYWHQYMANVFAPQSESRTMYNAYSAQGSLGEPKEFLIPVFTSIPDLPAPYPTGGSGTPNNWLRSITIDQTLLPGFDTSTYSYTLDINAPNAEIIIDATPYNPYAVVTGRGSYFLKEGKNAILLQVTATNGSIRNYEIIINYQGETAAEIPRVKSSVYQILPNGNIYGLDPAQGLNLVENALANIEIDQGYTLEIVDSENQIKTQGNIATGDALVQKKNDEVVGRYTFILLGDINQDGEIDILDVDSIYRYITGYLEINDVGLFAANVLQDSEVDILDADQIYRSIIGYAEISQYLEPLSD
;
A
#
# COMPACT_ATOMS: atom_id res chain seq x y z
N MET A 1 53.86 7.11 -82.65
CA MET A 1 53.30 7.91 -81.55
C MET A 1 54.42 8.74 -80.94
N SER A 2 54.30 10.06 -81.03
CA SER A 2 55.33 11.02 -80.63
C SER A 2 55.57 11.00 -79.12
N GLN A 3 56.78 11.41 -78.68
CA GLN A 3 57.11 11.54 -77.25
C GLN A 3 56.17 12.49 -76.47
N GLU A 4 55.29 13.22 -77.15
CA GLU A 4 54.23 14.04 -76.57
C GLU A 4 53.04 13.20 -76.06
N HIS A 5 52.75 12.05 -76.69
CA HIS A 5 51.67 11.14 -76.25
C HIS A 5 52.03 10.32 -75.00
N VAL A 6 53.33 10.10 -74.74
CA VAL A 6 53.79 9.41 -73.51
C VAL A 6 53.83 10.37 -72.32
N LYS A 7 53.97 11.68 -72.56
CA LYS A 7 53.91 12.71 -71.50
C LYS A 7 52.47 12.92 -71.01
N ASN A 8 51.48 12.89 -71.92
CA ASN A 8 50.07 13.04 -71.52
C ASN A 8 49.47 11.80 -70.85
N LEU A 9 49.94 10.57 -71.14
CA LEU A 9 49.48 9.38 -70.41
C LEU A 9 50.03 9.30 -68.98
N LYS A 10 51.27 9.77 -68.75
CA LYS A 10 51.84 9.85 -67.38
C LYS A 10 51.17 10.94 -66.54
N THR A 11 50.74 12.06 -67.14
CA THR A 11 49.99 13.10 -66.42
C THR A 11 48.57 12.66 -66.08
N ILE A 12 47.90 11.89 -66.95
CA ILE A 12 46.53 11.39 -66.69
C ILE A 12 46.51 10.25 -65.67
N ILE A 13 47.50 9.35 -65.67
CA ILE A 13 47.57 8.27 -64.65
C ILE A 13 47.99 8.82 -63.27
N ILE A 14 48.78 9.90 -63.21
CA ILE A 14 49.13 10.58 -61.94
C ILE A 14 47.94 11.40 -61.41
N ILE A 15 47.11 12.02 -62.27
CA ILE A 15 45.90 12.74 -61.83
C ILE A 15 44.80 11.77 -61.37
N VAL A 16 44.65 10.59 -61.99
CA VAL A 16 43.64 9.59 -61.57
C VAL A 16 44.08 8.77 -60.34
N LEU A 17 45.38 8.60 -60.07
CA LEU A 17 45.86 8.01 -58.82
C LEU A 17 46.03 9.02 -57.65
N ILE A 18 46.17 10.32 -57.92
CA ILE A 18 46.17 11.36 -56.87
C ILE A 18 44.73 11.78 -56.48
N LEU A 19 43.72 11.54 -57.33
CA LEU A 19 42.30 11.70 -56.99
C LEU A 19 41.67 10.48 -56.31
N SER A 20 42.40 9.38 -56.11
CA SER A 20 41.91 8.17 -55.43
C SER A 20 42.67 7.82 -54.14
N ILE A 21 43.69 8.60 -53.76
CA ILE A 21 44.41 8.47 -52.48
C ILE A 21 44.82 9.87 -52.00
N ILE A 22 43.85 10.64 -51.51
CA ILE A 22 44.10 11.65 -50.47
C ILE A 22 43.21 11.27 -49.29
N PRO A 23 43.76 11.22 -48.07
CA PRO A 23 43.12 10.54 -46.97
C PRO A 23 41.85 11.26 -46.55
N LEU A 24 40.90 10.41 -46.21
CA LEU A 24 39.86 10.49 -45.20
C LEU A 24 40.29 11.17 -43.87
N THR A 25 40.95 12.32 -43.91
CA THR A 25 41.44 13.10 -42.75
C THR A 25 41.27 14.62 -42.94
N LEU A 26 40.37 15.07 -43.82
CA LEU A 26 39.95 16.48 -43.93
C LEU A 26 38.43 16.67 -43.84
N PHE A 27 37.69 15.64 -43.42
CA PHE A 27 36.27 15.72 -43.03
C PHE A 27 36.03 15.37 -41.55
N LEU A 28 37.07 15.45 -40.72
CA LEU A 28 36.97 15.35 -39.26
C LEU A 28 37.66 16.57 -38.65
N ASN A 29 36.99 17.70 -38.78
CA ASN A 29 36.97 18.80 -37.81
C ASN A 29 35.89 19.79 -38.24
N ARG A 30 34.66 19.28 -38.40
CA ARG A 30 33.61 19.93 -37.64
C ARG A 30 33.83 19.36 -36.26
N ASP A 31 34.30 20.17 -35.32
CA ASP A 31 33.82 19.98 -33.96
C ASP A 31 32.30 20.03 -34.12
N ILE A 32 31.67 18.87 -34.24
CA ILE A 32 30.28 18.72 -33.90
C ILE A 32 30.33 18.96 -32.40
N VAL A 33 30.21 20.22 -32.00
CA VAL A 33 29.69 20.50 -30.68
C VAL A 33 28.34 19.79 -30.73
N ALA A 34 28.22 18.67 -30.02
CA ALA A 34 26.91 18.04 -29.85
C ALA A 34 25.96 19.17 -29.43
N GLU A 35 24.94 19.45 -30.25
CA GLU A 35 23.96 20.45 -29.86
C GLU A 35 23.30 19.90 -28.60
N LEU A 36 23.58 20.56 -27.47
CA LEU A 36 22.96 20.21 -26.21
C LEU A 36 21.46 20.48 -26.33
N ASN A 37 20.67 19.41 -26.32
CA ASN A 37 19.21 19.49 -26.34
C ASN A 37 18.72 19.86 -24.93
N PHE A 38 18.52 21.15 -24.69
CA PHE A 38 17.88 21.64 -23.46
C PHE A 38 16.39 21.27 -23.43
N PRO A 39 15.80 21.06 -22.23
CA PRO A 39 16.40 21.24 -20.92
C PRO A 39 17.28 20.05 -20.52
N LEU A 40 18.38 20.32 -19.81
CA LEU A 40 19.34 19.30 -19.38
C LEU A 40 19.48 19.27 -17.87
N GLU A 41 19.45 18.08 -17.29
CA GLU A 41 19.78 17.91 -15.89
C GLU A 41 21.30 17.89 -15.71
N ALA A 42 21.77 18.60 -14.70
CA ALA A 42 23.18 18.70 -14.40
C ALA A 42 23.42 18.78 -12.91
N LYS A 43 24.65 18.48 -12.47
CA LYS A 43 25.05 18.59 -11.06
C LYS A 43 25.96 19.78 -10.85
N VAL A 44 25.75 20.48 -9.74
CA VAL A 44 26.60 21.60 -9.33
C VAL A 44 27.90 21.07 -8.74
N THR A 45 29.04 21.44 -9.30
CA THR A 45 30.36 20.99 -8.83
C THR A 45 31.06 21.99 -7.91
N ALA A 46 30.60 23.25 -7.85
CA ALA A 46 31.20 24.30 -7.03
C ALA A 46 30.97 24.10 -5.52
N ALA A 47 32.05 24.17 -4.74
CA ALA A 47 32.04 24.10 -3.28
C ALA A 47 32.13 25.50 -2.61
N PRO A 48 31.38 25.78 -1.53
CA PRO A 48 30.28 24.96 -1.00
C PRO A 48 28.98 25.10 -1.82
N SER A 49 28.90 26.12 -2.68
CA SER A 49 27.74 26.40 -3.53
C SER A 49 28.14 27.21 -4.78
N LEU A 50 27.31 27.13 -5.81
CA LEU A 50 27.35 27.93 -7.02
C LEU A 50 26.41 29.12 -6.92
N ASN A 51 26.90 30.33 -7.19
CA ASN A 51 26.09 31.54 -7.22
C ASN A 51 25.17 31.57 -8.45
N ILE A 52 23.91 31.96 -8.23
CA ILE A 52 22.93 32.22 -9.28
C ILE A 52 22.90 33.72 -9.53
N ARG A 53 22.99 34.13 -10.81
CA ARG A 53 23.05 35.54 -11.22
C ARG A 53 21.78 35.96 -11.97
N LYS A 54 21.47 37.26 -11.97
CA LYS A 54 20.31 37.82 -12.69
C LYS A 54 20.57 38.00 -14.19
N THR A 55 21.82 38.21 -14.55
CA THR A 55 22.35 38.27 -15.92
C THR A 55 23.55 37.33 -15.99
N PRO A 56 23.98 36.85 -17.18
CA PRO A 56 25.13 35.95 -17.32
C PRO A 56 26.46 36.73 -17.18
N ASP A 57 26.60 37.47 -16.08
CA ASP A 57 27.76 38.27 -15.74
C ASP A 57 27.94 38.39 -14.21
N LEU A 58 29.04 39.00 -13.80
CA LEU A 58 29.42 39.20 -12.40
C LEU A 58 29.18 40.64 -11.92
N ASN A 59 28.52 41.49 -12.71
CA ASN A 59 28.34 42.92 -12.42
C ASN A 59 27.30 43.17 -11.32
N LEU A 60 26.35 42.26 -11.16
CA LEU A 60 25.30 42.32 -10.15
C LEU A 60 25.51 41.26 -9.07
N ASP A 61 25.07 41.58 -7.85
CA ASP A 61 25.09 40.62 -6.74
C ASP A 61 24.30 39.35 -7.10
N PRO A 62 24.73 38.17 -6.60
CA PRO A 62 23.99 36.94 -6.78
C PRO A 62 22.56 37.06 -6.22
N ILE A 63 21.60 36.50 -6.94
CA ILE A 63 20.19 36.42 -6.52
C ILE A 63 19.93 35.19 -5.64
N GLY A 64 20.88 34.26 -5.57
CA GLY A 64 20.83 33.05 -4.76
C GLY A 64 22.04 32.16 -4.97
N SER A 65 21.99 30.94 -4.44
CA SER A 65 23.03 29.94 -4.63
C SER A 65 22.46 28.52 -4.63
N ILE A 66 23.16 27.58 -5.27
CA ILE A 66 22.86 26.15 -5.32
C ILE A 66 24.01 25.38 -4.66
N SER A 67 23.74 24.50 -3.70
CA SER A 67 24.80 23.78 -2.99
C SER A 67 25.53 22.78 -3.89
N GLN A 68 26.80 22.50 -3.58
CA GLN A 68 27.57 21.45 -4.25
C GLN A 68 26.82 20.12 -4.23
N GLY A 69 26.82 19.42 -5.37
CA GLY A 69 26.15 18.13 -5.56
C GLY A 69 24.65 18.23 -5.80
N GLN A 70 24.03 19.41 -5.65
CA GLN A 70 22.62 19.57 -6.01
C GLN A 70 22.44 19.52 -7.52
N GLU A 71 21.34 18.90 -7.92
CA GLU A 71 20.89 18.84 -9.31
C GLU A 71 20.23 20.16 -9.69
N VAL A 72 20.45 20.58 -10.92
CA VAL A 72 19.89 21.78 -11.52
C VAL A 72 19.45 21.46 -12.93
N LEU A 73 18.28 21.97 -13.32
CA LEU A 73 17.81 21.89 -14.69
C LEU A 73 18.29 23.12 -15.45
N LEU A 74 19.10 22.88 -16.47
CA LEU A 74 19.58 23.86 -17.42
C LEU A 74 18.50 24.03 -18.48
N LEU A 75 18.06 25.26 -18.74
CA LEU A 75 16.97 25.55 -19.67
C LEU A 75 17.46 26.02 -21.04
N GLU A 76 18.67 26.59 -21.09
CA GLU A 76 19.27 27.15 -22.30
C GLU A 76 20.75 27.42 -22.05
N GLN A 77 21.58 27.25 -23.07
CA GLN A 77 22.94 27.77 -23.10
C GLN A 77 22.96 29.22 -23.63
N VAL A 78 23.62 30.11 -22.91
CA VAL A 78 23.83 31.51 -23.33
C VAL A 78 25.30 31.90 -23.23
N GLU A 79 25.72 32.88 -24.03
CA GLU A 79 27.03 33.51 -23.87
C GLU A 79 26.98 34.62 -22.82
N GLY A 80 28.03 34.72 -22.01
CA GLY A 80 28.13 35.70 -20.93
C GLY A 80 29.55 36.14 -20.63
N GLN A 81 29.72 36.83 -19.51
CA GLN A 81 31.04 37.26 -19.03
C GLN A 81 31.96 36.04 -18.84
N PRO A 82 33.21 36.06 -19.33
CA PRO A 82 34.13 34.96 -19.16
C PRO A 82 34.46 34.71 -17.68
N ILE A 83 34.37 33.46 -17.25
CA ILE A 83 34.89 32.98 -15.95
C ILE A 83 35.99 31.97 -16.25
N ASN A 84 37.22 32.28 -15.83
CA ASN A 84 38.40 31.46 -16.13
C ASN A 84 38.60 31.14 -17.62
N GLY A 85 38.15 32.02 -18.51
CA GLY A 85 38.24 31.84 -19.97
C GLY A 85 37.04 31.17 -20.61
N ASP A 86 36.08 30.66 -19.83
CA ASP A 86 34.84 30.07 -20.34
C ASP A 86 33.72 31.13 -20.37
N THR A 87 33.11 31.32 -21.54
CA THR A 87 32.01 32.28 -21.78
C THR A 87 30.64 31.66 -21.66
N ILE A 88 30.55 30.35 -21.41
CA ILE A 88 29.29 29.61 -21.39
C ILE A 88 28.60 29.76 -20.04
N TRP A 89 27.34 30.14 -20.09
CA TRP A 89 26.42 30.18 -18.96
C TRP A 89 25.16 29.38 -19.29
N TYR A 90 24.53 28.85 -18.26
CA TYR A 90 23.23 28.20 -18.40
C TYR A 90 22.15 29.04 -17.72
N ARG A 91 21.06 29.26 -18.45
CA ARG A 91 19.83 29.82 -17.88
C ARG A 91 19.11 28.73 -17.10
N ILE A 92 18.62 29.07 -15.92
CA ILE A 92 17.89 28.17 -15.02
C ILE A 92 16.62 28.87 -14.52
N ASP A 93 15.61 28.11 -14.09
CA ASP A 93 14.55 28.69 -13.26
C ASP A 93 15.06 28.79 -11.82
N PHE A 94 14.93 29.98 -11.22
CA PHE A 94 15.23 30.19 -9.83
C PHE A 94 14.16 31.05 -9.16
N LYS A 95 13.34 30.44 -8.30
CA LYS A 95 12.30 31.12 -7.50
C LYS A 95 11.36 31.99 -8.36
N ASN A 96 10.84 31.42 -9.45
CA ASN A 96 9.90 32.10 -10.35
C ASN A 96 10.50 33.26 -11.15
N GLN A 97 11.82 33.30 -11.32
CA GLN A 97 12.52 34.21 -12.21
C GLN A 97 13.70 33.49 -12.85
N TYR A 98 14.18 33.96 -14.01
CA TYR A 98 15.38 33.39 -14.59
C TYR A 98 16.61 33.72 -13.76
N GLY A 99 17.44 32.70 -13.57
CA GLY A 99 18.80 32.81 -13.05
C GLY A 99 19.80 32.31 -14.07
N TYR A 100 21.07 32.70 -13.90
CA TYR A 100 22.18 32.25 -14.72
C TYR A 100 23.27 31.66 -13.84
N VAL A 101 23.78 30.50 -14.22
CA VAL A 101 24.91 29.82 -13.58
C VAL A 101 26.01 29.59 -14.59
N SER A 102 27.26 29.65 -14.16
CA SER A 102 28.40 29.43 -15.07
C SER A 102 28.56 27.95 -15.39
N ALA A 103 28.77 27.63 -16.66
CA ALA A 103 28.97 26.26 -17.13
C ALA A 103 30.19 25.58 -16.50
N GLN A 104 31.22 26.35 -16.13
CA GLN A 104 32.42 25.84 -15.47
C GLN A 104 32.13 25.02 -14.20
N PHE A 105 31.01 25.30 -13.52
CA PHE A 105 30.64 24.68 -12.26
C PHE A 105 29.45 23.74 -12.39
N ILE A 106 29.18 23.30 -13.61
CA ILE A 106 28.06 22.47 -13.98
C ILE A 106 28.60 21.22 -14.67
N GLU A 107 28.31 20.07 -14.10
CA GLU A 107 28.57 18.77 -14.71
C GLU A 107 27.29 18.29 -15.38
N ILE A 108 27.25 18.45 -16.71
CA ILE A 108 26.25 17.80 -17.55
C ILE A 108 26.71 16.37 -17.73
N THR A 109 25.86 15.40 -17.40
CA THR A 109 26.03 14.04 -17.90
C THR A 109 25.41 14.04 -19.30
N PRO A 110 26.20 14.05 -20.39
CA PRO A 110 25.64 14.19 -21.74
C PRO A 110 24.65 13.07 -21.99
N TRP A 111 23.42 13.46 -22.30
CA TRP A 111 22.39 12.55 -22.77
C TRP A 111 22.72 12.23 -24.22
N ASP A 112 23.33 11.07 -24.44
CA ASP A 112 23.49 10.47 -25.77
C ASP A 112 23.36 8.94 -25.66
N PRO A 113 22.19 8.41 -25.24
CA PRO A 113 21.97 6.98 -25.29
C PRO A 113 21.49 6.62 -26.71
N GLU A 114 22.42 6.49 -27.66
CA GLU A 114 22.13 5.63 -28.81
C GLU A 114 21.87 4.21 -28.27
N LEU A 115 20.62 3.75 -28.39
CA LEU A 115 20.30 2.35 -28.12
C LEU A 115 21.18 1.48 -29.02
N PRO A 116 21.71 0.35 -28.51
CA PRO A 116 22.40 -0.59 -29.38
C PRO A 116 21.46 -0.96 -30.53
N PRO A 117 21.89 -0.91 -31.80
CA PRO A 117 21.03 -1.24 -32.92
C PRO A 117 20.61 -2.73 -32.81
N VAL A 118 19.36 -2.96 -32.38
CA VAL A 118 18.55 -4.22 -32.33
C VAL A 118 19.24 -5.49 -32.87
N ALA A 119 19.27 -6.67 -32.25
CA ALA A 119 18.83 -7.22 -30.97
C ALA A 119 19.84 -8.33 -30.61
N ASP A 120 20.89 -7.99 -29.87
CA ASP A 120 21.63 -8.98 -29.09
C ASP A 120 21.33 -8.70 -27.62
N ASP A 121 20.77 -9.70 -26.92
CA ASP A 121 20.49 -9.63 -25.48
C ASP A 121 21.75 -9.21 -24.71
N GLN A 122 22.94 -9.57 -25.22
CA GLN A 122 24.22 -9.21 -24.61
C GLN A 122 24.52 -7.70 -24.71
N ASP A 123 24.26 -7.07 -25.86
CA ASP A 123 24.53 -5.64 -26.05
C ASP A 123 23.53 -4.78 -25.27
N PHE A 124 22.26 -5.19 -25.20
CA PHE A 124 21.27 -4.48 -24.40
C PHE A 124 21.51 -4.65 -22.89
N GLU A 125 21.95 -5.83 -22.43
CA GLU A 125 22.36 -6.02 -21.03
C GLU A 125 23.58 -5.14 -20.67
N LEU A 126 24.57 -5.05 -21.57
CA LEU A 126 25.71 -4.14 -21.40
C LEU A 126 25.27 -2.68 -21.38
N TYR A 127 24.31 -2.29 -22.23
CA TYR A 127 23.71 -0.96 -22.20
C TYR A 127 23.08 -0.67 -20.83
N LEU A 128 22.22 -1.56 -20.32
CA LEU A 128 21.58 -1.38 -19.00
C LEU A 128 22.60 -1.28 -17.86
N GLU A 129 23.69 -2.07 -17.94
CA GLU A 129 24.79 -2.00 -16.99
C GLU A 129 25.54 -0.66 -17.06
N GLN A 130 25.89 -0.20 -18.26
CA GLN A 130 26.58 1.08 -18.48
C GLN A 130 25.74 2.28 -18.06
N GLN A 131 24.42 2.22 -18.28
CA GLN A 131 23.50 3.25 -17.80
C GLN A 131 23.36 3.24 -16.27
N GLY A 132 23.74 2.15 -15.59
CA GLY A 132 23.71 2.06 -14.13
C GLY A 132 22.41 1.48 -13.56
N PHE A 133 21.61 0.76 -14.36
CA PHE A 133 20.43 0.08 -13.83
C PHE A 133 20.81 -1.08 -12.88
N PRO A 134 20.20 -1.15 -11.68
CA PRO A 134 20.37 -2.30 -10.80
C PRO A 134 19.84 -3.59 -11.43
N PHE A 135 20.44 -4.73 -11.08
CA PHE A 135 20.05 -6.05 -11.60
C PHE A 135 18.53 -6.33 -11.46
N SER A 136 17.90 -5.88 -10.38
CA SER A 136 16.47 -6.07 -10.10
C SER A 136 15.51 -5.37 -11.07
N TYR A 137 16.00 -4.44 -11.91
CA TYR A 137 15.20 -3.75 -12.94
C TYR A 137 15.32 -4.44 -14.31
N ARG A 138 16.48 -5.04 -14.59
CA ARG A 138 16.91 -5.35 -15.97
C ARG A 138 16.01 -6.35 -16.67
N ALA A 139 15.54 -7.38 -15.98
CA ALA A 139 14.68 -8.40 -16.58
C ALA A 139 13.37 -7.82 -17.17
N ALA A 140 12.76 -6.85 -16.48
CA ALA A 140 11.55 -6.20 -16.97
C ALA A 140 11.84 -5.27 -18.16
N LEU A 141 12.96 -4.54 -18.12
CA LEU A 141 13.40 -3.68 -19.22
C LEU A 141 13.76 -4.47 -20.48
N HIS A 142 14.39 -5.63 -20.34
CA HIS A 142 14.63 -6.57 -21.44
C HIS A 142 13.33 -6.99 -22.13
N ASN A 143 12.31 -7.37 -21.35
CA ASN A 143 11.01 -7.76 -21.91
C ASN A 143 10.36 -6.61 -22.71
N LEU A 144 10.51 -5.38 -22.24
CA LEU A 144 9.99 -4.20 -22.93
C LEU A 144 10.79 -3.87 -24.19
N HIS A 145 12.12 -3.91 -24.12
CA HIS A 145 12.98 -3.66 -25.27
C HIS A 145 12.73 -4.67 -26.40
N ASN A 146 12.59 -5.95 -26.07
CA ASN A 146 12.29 -7.00 -27.03
C ASN A 146 10.97 -6.76 -27.78
N LYS A 147 10.00 -6.12 -27.11
CA LYS A 147 8.71 -5.75 -27.71
C LYS A 147 8.79 -4.42 -28.45
N TYR A 148 9.56 -3.48 -27.93
CA TYR A 148 9.67 -2.10 -28.39
C TYR A 148 11.15 -1.67 -28.50
N PRO A 149 11.86 -2.07 -29.57
CA PRO A 149 13.31 -1.89 -29.66
C PRO A 149 13.77 -0.43 -29.75
N HIS A 150 12.86 0.49 -30.03
CA HIS A 150 13.13 1.94 -30.11
C HIS A 150 12.83 2.68 -28.81
N TRP A 151 12.36 1.99 -27.76
CA TRP A 151 12.16 2.61 -26.45
C TRP A 151 13.48 2.77 -25.71
N ILE A 152 13.70 3.99 -25.23
CA ILE A 152 14.91 4.43 -24.53
C ILE A 152 14.63 4.40 -23.03
N PHE A 153 15.50 3.72 -22.27
CA PHE A 153 15.39 3.60 -20.82
C PHE A 153 16.54 4.34 -20.15
N THR A 154 16.23 5.41 -19.43
CA THR A 154 17.23 6.28 -18.80
C THR A 154 17.04 6.23 -17.28
N PRO A 155 18.05 5.87 -16.48
CA PRO A 155 17.93 5.87 -15.03
C PRO A 155 18.06 7.29 -14.47
N ILE A 156 17.14 7.67 -13.59
CA ILE A 156 17.30 8.84 -12.71
C ILE A 156 17.83 8.36 -11.37
N HIS A 157 19.12 8.55 -11.12
CA HIS A 157 19.74 8.21 -9.85
C HIS A 157 19.33 9.19 -8.75
N LEU A 158 18.51 8.72 -7.83
CA LEU A 158 18.02 9.50 -6.71
C LEU A 158 19.08 9.58 -5.60
N ASN A 159 19.13 10.71 -4.90
CA ASN A 159 19.99 10.90 -3.73
C ASN A 159 19.31 10.46 -2.40
N VAL A 160 18.40 9.49 -2.45
CA VAL A 160 17.65 8.96 -1.32
C VAL A 160 17.49 7.44 -1.44
N ASP A 161 17.52 6.72 -0.32
CA ASP A 161 17.19 5.28 -0.29
C ASP A 161 15.68 5.07 -0.21
N PHE A 162 15.21 3.91 -0.66
CA PHE A 162 13.79 3.59 -0.75
C PHE A 162 13.07 3.69 0.60
N ASN A 163 13.69 3.21 1.69
CA ASN A 163 13.05 3.22 3.01
C ASN A 163 12.93 4.63 3.57
N SER A 164 13.94 5.47 3.38
CA SER A 164 13.89 6.89 3.73
C SER A 164 12.80 7.63 2.95
N ALA A 165 12.69 7.36 1.64
CA ALA A 165 11.62 7.93 0.81
C ALA A 165 10.23 7.48 1.28
N LEU A 166 10.05 6.18 1.53
CA LEU A 166 8.79 5.62 2.03
C LEU A 166 8.39 6.22 3.39
N ASN A 167 9.35 6.37 4.31
CA ASN A 167 9.08 6.97 5.63
C ASN A 167 8.68 8.44 5.52
N GLY A 168 9.25 9.18 4.55
CA GLY A 168 8.84 10.56 4.29
C GLY A 168 7.48 10.69 3.60
N GLN A 169 7.09 9.68 2.82
CA GLN A 169 5.76 9.59 2.19
C GLN A 169 4.66 9.14 3.16
N TYR A 170 5.00 8.30 4.14
CA TYR A 170 4.05 7.79 5.13
C TYR A 170 4.06 8.64 6.41
N LEU A 171 3.13 9.61 6.47
CA LEU A 171 2.95 10.53 7.58
C LEU A 171 1.66 10.18 8.36
N PRO A 172 1.72 9.34 9.41
CA PRO A 172 0.53 8.77 10.05
C PRO A 172 -0.40 9.79 10.70
N ASP A 173 0.11 10.96 11.10
CA ASP A 173 -0.68 12.04 11.73
C ASP A 173 -1.16 13.10 10.73
N ARG A 174 -0.59 13.11 9.51
CA ARG A 174 -0.89 14.09 8.47
C ARG A 174 -0.62 13.46 7.10
N SER A 175 -1.44 12.49 6.72
CA SER A 175 -1.25 11.80 5.45
C SER A 175 -1.30 12.77 4.26
N ILE A 176 -0.37 12.57 3.32
CA ILE A 176 -0.29 13.25 2.03
C ILE A 176 -0.58 12.28 0.87
N ASN A 177 -0.93 11.03 1.20
CA ASN A 177 -1.15 9.94 0.25
C ASN A 177 -2.52 9.32 0.52
N PHE A 178 -3.41 9.37 -0.47
CA PHE A 178 -4.81 8.95 -0.35
C PHE A 178 -5.15 7.81 -1.31
N VAL A 179 -6.17 7.05 -0.92
CA VAL A 179 -6.87 6.05 -1.74
C VAL A 179 -8.38 6.34 -1.72
N PRO A 180 -9.14 5.94 -2.75
CA PRO A 180 -10.60 6.08 -2.72
C PRO A 180 -11.19 5.30 -1.53
N ALA A 181 -12.20 5.86 -0.86
CA ALA A 181 -12.84 5.20 0.29
C ALA A 181 -13.47 3.84 -0.06
N THR A 182 -13.76 3.61 -1.34
CA THR A 182 -14.36 2.39 -1.90
C THR A 182 -13.37 1.27 -2.17
N VAL A 183 -12.06 1.50 -2.05
CA VAL A 183 -11.08 0.41 -2.23
C VAL A 183 -11.10 -0.56 -1.05
N ASP A 184 -10.38 -1.68 -1.20
CA ASP A 184 -10.20 -2.67 -0.15
C ASP A 184 -9.59 -2.06 1.12
N ASP A 185 -10.06 -2.53 2.28
CA ASP A 185 -9.62 -2.06 3.59
C ASP A 185 -8.13 -2.34 3.86
N ALA A 186 -7.54 -3.30 3.16
CA ALA A 186 -6.11 -3.62 3.19
C ALA A 186 -5.23 -2.49 2.65
N LEU A 187 -5.78 -1.50 1.93
CA LEU A 187 -5.05 -0.37 1.35
C LEU A 187 -5.15 0.91 2.19
N LYS A 188 -6.01 0.90 3.22
CA LYS A 188 -6.37 2.09 4.00
C LYS A 188 -5.50 2.15 5.26
N SER A 189 -5.02 3.35 5.59
CA SER A 189 -4.24 3.61 6.80
C SER A 189 -5.02 3.21 8.04
N ARG A 190 -4.30 2.68 9.03
CA ARG A 190 -4.84 2.23 10.31
C ARG A 190 -4.30 3.06 11.47
N SER A 191 -3.64 4.19 11.17
CA SER A 191 -3.18 5.12 12.19
C SER A 191 -4.37 5.65 13.00
N SER A 192 -4.12 6.08 14.23
CA SER A 192 -5.16 6.69 15.08
C SER A 192 -5.73 7.98 14.51
N ALA A 193 -5.02 8.67 13.60
CA ALA A 193 -5.50 9.88 12.94
C ALA A 193 -6.35 9.60 11.68
N ASP A 194 -6.34 8.34 11.19
CA ASP A 194 -6.97 7.94 9.93
C ASP A 194 -8.12 6.94 10.13
N PHE A 195 -8.21 6.30 11.30
CA PHE A 195 -9.24 5.32 11.61
C PHE A 195 -9.87 5.58 12.97
N ASN A 196 -11.19 5.79 13.00
CA ASN A 196 -11.96 5.89 14.23
C ASN A 196 -12.36 4.49 14.70
N LYS A 197 -11.64 3.99 15.71
CA LYS A 197 -11.92 2.69 16.32
C LYS A 197 -13.31 2.61 16.98
N GLU A 198 -13.86 3.72 17.46
CA GLU A 198 -15.14 3.72 18.17
C GLU A 198 -16.33 3.55 17.21
N THR A 199 -16.26 4.20 16.04
CA THR A 199 -17.29 4.11 15.01
C THR A 199 -17.00 3.02 13.97
N ASN A 200 -15.81 2.40 14.04
CA ASN A 200 -15.32 1.42 13.07
C ASN A 200 -15.26 1.96 11.63
N GLN A 201 -14.87 3.23 11.47
CA GLN A 201 -14.85 3.91 10.17
C GLN A 201 -13.51 4.61 9.92
N TRP A 202 -13.07 4.60 8.66
CA TRP A 202 -11.97 5.46 8.21
C TRP A 202 -12.41 6.92 8.16
N ILE A 203 -11.50 7.80 8.51
CA ILE A 203 -11.72 9.25 8.51
C ILE A 203 -11.43 9.75 7.09
N GLU A 204 -12.46 10.30 6.43
CA GLU A 204 -12.29 10.96 5.14
C GLU A 204 -11.36 12.17 5.29
N LYS A 205 -10.35 12.25 4.43
CA LYS A 205 -9.46 13.41 4.30
C LYS A 205 -10.03 14.43 3.33
N GLU A 206 -10.71 13.91 2.31
CA GLU A 206 -11.54 14.64 1.36
C GLU A 206 -12.75 13.77 1.05
N ARG A 207 -13.83 14.35 0.49
CA ARG A 207 -15.05 13.59 0.19
C ARG A 207 -14.73 12.38 -0.70
N GLY A 208 -14.96 11.17 -0.19
CA GLY A 208 -14.68 9.91 -0.89
C GLY A 208 -13.20 9.47 -0.88
N TRP A 209 -12.32 10.11 -0.12
CA TRP A 209 -10.89 9.79 -0.05
C TRP A 209 -10.42 9.59 1.40
N VAL A 210 -9.67 8.53 1.63
CA VAL A 210 -9.10 8.18 2.94
C VAL A 210 -7.58 8.02 2.81
N ALA A 211 -6.87 8.09 3.94
CA ALA A 211 -5.41 7.92 3.93
C ALA A 211 -5.01 6.50 3.49
N ALA A 212 -3.97 6.43 2.67
CA ALA A 212 -3.33 5.19 2.23
C ALA A 212 -2.46 4.58 3.34
N ASN A 213 -2.40 3.25 3.45
CA ASN A 213 -1.44 2.61 4.35
C ASN A 213 -0.01 2.63 3.79
N LYS A 214 0.96 2.31 4.66
CA LYS A 214 2.38 2.31 4.29
C LYS A 214 2.68 1.30 3.19
N GLU A 215 2.01 0.15 3.20
CA GLU A 215 2.25 -0.94 2.27
C GLU A 215 1.82 -0.58 0.83
N ILE A 216 0.65 0.05 0.63
CA ILE A 216 0.26 0.50 -0.72
C ILE A 216 1.14 1.65 -1.20
N ILE A 217 1.56 2.55 -0.31
CA ILE A 217 2.51 3.61 -0.66
C ILE A 217 3.84 2.98 -1.11
N ALA A 218 4.35 1.97 -0.39
CA ALA A 218 5.56 1.27 -0.78
C ALA A 218 5.43 0.59 -2.15
N HIS A 219 4.31 -0.08 -2.42
CA HIS A 219 4.05 -0.68 -3.72
C HIS A 219 4.05 0.34 -4.86
N GLN A 220 3.38 1.49 -4.66
CA GLN A 220 3.30 2.56 -5.66
C GLN A 220 4.62 3.33 -5.82
N LEU A 221 5.46 3.36 -4.78
CA LEU A 221 6.78 4.00 -4.79
C LEU A 221 7.88 3.10 -5.38
N ASP A 222 7.65 1.81 -5.58
CA ASP A 222 8.68 0.91 -6.12
C ASP A 222 8.59 0.87 -7.66
N PRO A 223 9.57 1.44 -8.41
CA PRO A 223 9.45 1.57 -9.86
C PRO A 223 9.38 0.21 -10.56
N ARG A 224 9.96 -0.84 -9.95
CA ARG A 224 10.00 -2.20 -10.50
C ARG A 224 8.61 -2.81 -10.67
N ASN A 225 7.62 -2.37 -9.87
CA ASN A 225 6.23 -2.82 -9.97
C ASN A 225 5.52 -2.35 -11.23
N PHE A 226 6.12 -1.41 -11.98
CA PHE A 226 5.48 -0.73 -13.10
C PHE A 226 6.28 -0.78 -14.39
N LEU A 227 7.30 -1.64 -14.46
CA LEU A 227 8.07 -1.89 -15.68
C LEU A 227 7.35 -2.91 -16.58
N ASP A 228 6.10 -2.60 -16.90
CA ASP A 228 5.29 -3.33 -17.88
C ASP A 228 4.76 -2.40 -18.96
N GLU A 229 4.25 -2.99 -20.04
CA GLU A 229 3.82 -2.29 -21.25
C GLU A 229 2.84 -1.15 -21.00
N GLN A 230 1.99 -1.24 -19.98
CA GLN A 230 0.95 -0.24 -19.73
C GLN A 230 1.37 0.78 -18.69
N HIS A 231 2.08 0.33 -17.65
CA HIS A 231 2.38 1.15 -16.48
C HIS A 231 3.73 1.88 -16.56
N ILE A 232 4.59 1.54 -17.53
CA ILE A 232 5.87 2.24 -17.72
C ILE A 232 5.70 3.70 -18.14
N PHE A 233 4.56 4.07 -18.75
CA PHE A 233 4.28 5.45 -19.16
C PHE A 233 4.19 6.44 -18.00
N GLN A 234 4.10 5.99 -16.75
CA GLN A 234 4.28 6.88 -15.61
C GLN A 234 5.70 7.45 -15.50
N PHE A 235 6.66 6.83 -16.18
CA PHE A 235 8.06 7.25 -16.31
C PHE A 235 8.34 7.92 -17.65
N GLU A 236 7.36 8.08 -18.56
CA GLU A 236 7.59 8.75 -19.84
C GLU A 236 8.07 10.19 -19.61
N SER A 237 9.13 10.59 -20.33
CA SER A 237 9.68 11.94 -20.30
C SER A 237 8.63 12.95 -20.74
N LEU A 238 8.34 13.93 -19.88
CA LEU A 238 7.39 15.00 -20.15
C LEU A 238 8.07 16.24 -20.75
N SER A 239 9.40 16.25 -20.85
CA SER A 239 10.18 17.31 -21.47
C SER A 239 10.20 17.19 -22.98
N TYR A 240 10.43 18.32 -23.64
CA TYR A 240 10.61 18.34 -25.08
C TYR A 240 11.92 17.64 -25.47
N ASN A 241 11.82 16.73 -26.43
CA ASN A 241 12.93 16.01 -27.04
C ASN A 241 12.62 15.81 -28.53
N SER A 242 13.23 16.63 -29.38
CA SER A 242 12.98 16.67 -30.82
C SER A 242 13.38 15.38 -31.56
N GLU A 243 14.28 14.58 -30.98
CA GLU A 243 14.74 13.31 -31.55
C GLU A 243 13.71 12.19 -31.35
N VAL A 244 12.91 12.29 -30.28
CA VAL A 244 11.86 11.33 -29.92
C VAL A 244 10.49 11.82 -30.43
N GLN A 245 10.25 13.13 -30.37
CA GLN A 245 8.94 13.74 -30.58
C GLN A 245 8.85 14.37 -31.97
N THR A 246 8.53 13.53 -32.97
CA THR A 246 8.50 13.92 -34.37
C THR A 246 7.21 14.65 -34.76
N TRP A 247 7.29 15.45 -35.83
CA TRP A 247 6.11 16.11 -36.41
C TRP A 247 5.00 15.12 -36.80
N GLN A 248 5.37 13.95 -37.34
CA GLN A 248 4.40 12.91 -37.68
C GLN A 248 3.70 12.35 -36.42
N GLY A 249 4.44 12.17 -35.33
CA GLY A 249 3.85 11.77 -34.06
C GLY A 249 2.88 12.82 -33.51
N ILE A 250 3.20 14.12 -33.63
CA ILE A 250 2.29 15.21 -33.28
C ILE A 250 0.99 15.10 -34.08
N ARG A 251 1.09 14.96 -35.41
CA ARG A 251 -0.08 14.77 -36.28
C ARG A 251 -0.92 13.57 -35.87
N ASN A 252 -0.30 12.43 -35.60
CA ASN A 252 -1.00 11.22 -35.19
C ASN A 252 -1.81 11.41 -33.90
N GLN A 253 -1.33 12.22 -32.96
CA GLN A 253 -2.04 12.48 -31.71
C GLN A 253 -3.24 13.41 -31.85
N LEU A 254 -3.23 14.28 -32.86
CA LEU A 254 -4.31 15.22 -33.15
C LEU A 254 -5.47 14.56 -33.92
N VAL A 255 -5.24 13.41 -34.55
CA VAL A 255 -6.27 12.71 -35.34
C VAL A 255 -7.54 12.49 -34.53
N GLY A 256 -8.68 12.86 -35.12
CA GLY A 256 -10.00 12.68 -34.51
C GLY A 256 -10.32 13.67 -33.39
N THR A 257 -9.52 14.72 -33.23
CA THR A 257 -9.82 15.84 -32.33
C THR A 257 -10.25 17.10 -33.11
N PHE A 258 -10.83 18.08 -32.44
CA PHE A 258 -11.10 19.41 -33.03
C PHE A 258 -9.82 20.16 -33.46
N MET A 259 -8.65 19.68 -33.02
CA MET A 259 -7.33 20.22 -33.33
C MET A 259 -6.62 19.46 -34.45
N ASP A 260 -7.31 18.59 -35.20
CA ASP A 260 -6.72 17.82 -36.31
C ASP A 260 -6.40 18.70 -37.53
N SER A 261 -5.32 19.49 -37.44
CA SER A 261 -4.82 20.33 -38.52
C SER A 261 -3.31 20.55 -38.42
N ASP A 262 -2.69 20.93 -39.55
CA ASP A 262 -1.29 21.36 -39.57
C ASP A 262 -1.05 22.60 -38.72
N ASP A 263 -2.04 23.49 -38.63
CA ASP A 263 -1.95 24.72 -37.81
C ASP A 263 -1.77 24.37 -36.33
N TYR A 264 -2.59 23.47 -35.78
CA TYR A 264 -2.45 23.03 -34.40
C TYR A 264 -1.18 22.21 -34.18
N ALA A 265 -0.76 21.38 -35.15
CA ALA A 265 0.50 20.66 -35.06
C ALA A 265 1.69 21.61 -34.93
N ASN A 266 1.71 22.69 -35.72
CA ASN A 266 2.73 23.73 -35.64
C ASN A 266 2.66 24.48 -34.31
N ILE A 267 1.45 24.80 -33.81
CA ILE A 267 1.28 25.44 -32.49
C ILE A 267 1.86 24.56 -31.39
N PHE A 268 1.55 23.26 -31.34
CA PHE A 268 2.09 22.37 -30.31
C PHE A 268 3.59 22.18 -30.43
N ASN A 269 4.13 22.06 -31.65
CA ASN A 269 5.56 21.97 -31.87
C ASN A 269 6.31 23.23 -31.40
N ASN A 270 5.79 24.42 -31.72
CA ASN A 270 6.36 25.68 -31.27
C ASN A 270 6.22 25.86 -29.75
N ALA A 271 5.05 25.52 -29.20
CA ALA A 271 4.82 25.56 -27.76
C ALA A 271 5.79 24.65 -27.01
N ALA A 272 6.09 23.47 -27.54
CA ALA A 272 7.07 22.55 -26.98
C ALA A 272 8.48 23.15 -26.97
N GLY A 273 8.95 23.69 -28.10
CA GLY A 273 10.25 24.35 -28.18
C GLY A 273 10.40 25.58 -27.28
N ILE A 274 9.31 26.28 -26.95
CA ILE A 274 9.33 27.44 -26.04
C ILE A 274 9.23 27.02 -24.57
N SER A 275 8.28 26.16 -24.26
CA SER A 275 7.98 25.74 -22.88
C SER A 275 8.89 24.64 -22.36
N GLN A 276 9.62 23.96 -23.26
CA GLN A 276 10.41 22.78 -22.99
C GLN A 276 9.59 21.57 -22.50
N VAL A 277 8.29 21.56 -22.84
CA VAL A 277 7.35 20.48 -22.53
C VAL A 277 7.03 19.67 -23.77
N SER A 278 6.96 18.35 -23.63
CA SER A 278 6.63 17.41 -24.70
C SER A 278 5.31 17.78 -25.40
N PRO A 279 5.29 17.92 -26.74
CA PRO A 279 4.07 18.21 -27.48
C PRO A 279 3.06 17.07 -27.36
N TYR A 280 3.53 15.84 -27.17
CA TYR A 280 2.70 14.67 -26.90
C TYR A 280 1.96 14.81 -25.57
N HIS A 281 2.68 15.21 -24.52
CA HIS A 281 2.08 15.49 -23.22
C HIS A 281 1.06 16.63 -23.30
N LEU A 282 1.41 17.72 -23.99
CA LEU A 282 0.50 18.87 -24.17
C LEU A 282 -0.79 18.46 -24.87
N ILE A 283 -0.71 17.70 -25.97
CA ILE A 283 -1.90 17.24 -26.71
C ILE A 283 -2.75 16.31 -25.84
N ALA A 284 -2.13 15.35 -25.15
CA ALA A 284 -2.84 14.45 -24.23
C ALA A 284 -3.55 15.23 -23.11
N ARG A 285 -2.89 16.23 -22.51
CA ARG A 285 -3.49 17.12 -21.50
C ARG A 285 -4.67 17.89 -22.06
N VAL A 286 -4.54 18.53 -23.23
CA VAL A 286 -5.67 19.23 -23.84
C VAL A 286 -6.85 18.29 -24.07
N LYS A 287 -6.62 17.07 -24.59
CA LYS A 287 -7.70 16.08 -24.79
C LYS A 287 -8.40 15.70 -23.49
N GLN A 288 -7.64 15.60 -22.39
CA GLN A 288 -8.18 15.34 -21.05
C GLN A 288 -8.99 16.52 -20.51
N GLU A 289 -8.48 17.75 -20.67
CA GLU A 289 -9.04 18.96 -20.07
C GLU A 289 -10.25 19.51 -20.84
N VAL A 290 -10.21 19.50 -22.17
CA VAL A 290 -11.23 20.14 -23.01
C VAL A 290 -11.94 19.17 -23.94
N SER A 291 -11.77 17.86 -23.75
CA SER A 291 -12.32 16.79 -24.60
C SER A 291 -11.77 16.77 -26.04
N PRO A 292 -11.71 15.61 -26.71
CA PRO A 292 -11.42 15.55 -28.14
C PRO A 292 -12.33 16.41 -29.01
N GLY A 293 -13.57 16.68 -28.57
CA GLY A 293 -14.54 17.52 -29.29
C GLY A 293 -14.41 19.03 -29.01
N GLY A 294 -13.51 19.44 -28.11
CA GLY A 294 -13.44 20.81 -27.62
C GLY A 294 -14.50 21.11 -26.56
N SER A 295 -14.38 22.28 -25.93
CA SER A 295 -15.25 22.71 -24.84
C SER A 295 -15.52 24.23 -24.92
N GLY A 296 -16.32 24.73 -23.97
CA GLY A 296 -16.52 26.16 -23.80
C GLY A 296 -15.20 26.94 -23.62
N SER A 297 -14.21 26.35 -22.93
CA SER A 297 -12.91 26.98 -22.67
C SER A 297 -12.00 27.05 -23.90
N SER A 298 -12.16 26.18 -24.89
CA SER A 298 -11.36 26.18 -26.12
C SER A 298 -12.05 26.79 -27.34
N SER A 299 -13.34 27.15 -27.23
CA SER A 299 -14.16 27.61 -28.36
C SER A 299 -13.94 29.07 -28.79
N GLY A 300 -13.51 29.94 -27.88
CA GLY A 300 -13.50 31.39 -28.09
C GLY A 300 -14.89 32.03 -28.12
N THR A 301 -15.97 31.28 -27.83
CA THR A 301 -17.36 31.76 -27.95
C THR A 301 -18.13 31.75 -26.64
N TYR A 302 -17.47 31.57 -25.50
CA TYR A 302 -18.13 31.49 -24.20
C TYR A 302 -18.72 32.86 -23.79
N PRO A 303 -20.02 32.95 -23.44
CA PRO A 303 -20.68 34.22 -23.17
C PRO A 303 -20.00 35.06 -22.07
N GLY A 304 -19.75 36.35 -22.36
CA GLY A 304 -19.16 37.31 -21.43
C GLY A 304 -17.62 37.34 -21.38
N VAL A 305 -16.96 36.41 -22.07
CA VAL A 305 -15.50 36.28 -22.21
C VAL A 305 -15.13 35.81 -23.62
N GLU A 306 -15.86 36.29 -24.63
CA GLU A 306 -15.66 35.93 -26.03
C GLU A 306 -14.28 36.37 -26.55
N GLY A 307 -13.70 35.57 -27.45
CA GLY A 307 -12.39 35.80 -28.06
C GLY A 307 -11.19 35.34 -27.22
N TYR A 308 -11.42 34.77 -26.03
CA TYR A 308 -10.37 34.21 -25.19
C TYR A 308 -10.43 32.69 -25.13
N TYR A 309 -9.27 32.08 -24.93
CA TYR A 309 -9.09 30.63 -24.98
C TYR A 309 -8.32 30.14 -23.75
N ASN A 310 -8.67 28.96 -23.25
CA ASN A 310 -7.96 28.28 -22.18
C ASN A 310 -7.96 26.76 -22.46
N PHE A 311 -6.91 26.28 -23.12
CA PHE A 311 -6.79 24.88 -23.56
C PHE A 311 -6.43 23.89 -22.43
N PHE A 312 -6.06 24.38 -21.25
CA PHE A 312 -5.62 23.55 -20.11
C PHE A 312 -6.42 23.80 -18.83
N ASN A 313 -7.56 24.49 -18.92
CA ASN A 313 -8.40 24.87 -17.78
C ASN A 313 -7.63 25.53 -16.62
N ILE A 314 -6.58 26.30 -16.94
CA ILE A 314 -5.75 26.95 -15.91
C ILE A 314 -6.60 27.94 -15.13
N ARG A 315 -6.58 27.81 -13.80
CA ARG A 315 -7.40 28.61 -12.85
C ARG A 315 -8.91 28.46 -13.06
N ALA A 316 -9.36 27.34 -13.62
CA ALA A 316 -10.78 26.99 -13.72
C ALA A 316 -11.27 26.35 -12.41
N TYR A 317 -11.76 27.15 -11.48
CA TYR A 317 -12.34 26.68 -10.21
C TYR A 317 -13.56 27.51 -9.81
N GLY A 318 -14.34 27.03 -8.84
CA GLY A 318 -15.51 27.73 -8.33
C GLY A 318 -16.83 27.25 -8.97
N ALA A 319 -17.84 28.12 -8.97
CA ALA A 319 -19.19 27.76 -9.38
C ALA A 319 -19.34 27.59 -10.91
N ASP A 320 -18.60 28.37 -11.70
CA ASP A 320 -18.45 28.21 -13.15
C ASP A 320 -16.96 28.18 -13.52
N PRO A 321 -16.32 26.99 -13.43
CA PRO A 321 -14.88 26.85 -13.71
C PRO A 321 -14.46 27.37 -15.09
N VAL A 322 -15.29 27.17 -16.13
CA VAL A 322 -14.96 27.58 -17.51
C VAL A 322 -14.90 29.10 -17.61
N TYR A 323 -15.90 29.78 -17.06
CA TYR A 323 -15.93 31.25 -17.02
C TYR A 323 -14.73 31.81 -16.25
N GLU A 324 -14.43 31.30 -15.06
CA GLU A 324 -13.33 31.79 -14.21
C GLU A 324 -11.97 31.58 -14.88
N GLY A 325 -11.74 30.43 -15.52
CA GLY A 325 -10.53 30.17 -16.28
C GLY A 325 -10.36 31.11 -17.48
N LEU A 326 -11.45 31.51 -18.14
CA LEU A 326 -11.42 32.44 -19.26
C LEU A 326 -11.28 33.91 -18.81
N VAL A 327 -11.80 34.28 -17.63
CA VAL A 327 -11.52 35.58 -17.01
C VAL A 327 -10.03 35.71 -16.73
N PHE A 328 -9.38 34.68 -16.19
CA PHE A 328 -7.92 34.70 -16.02
C PHE A 328 -7.18 34.82 -17.36
N ALA A 329 -7.62 34.07 -18.38
CA ALA A 329 -7.06 34.15 -19.73
C ALA A 329 -7.13 35.57 -20.33
N ARG A 330 -8.14 36.35 -19.98
CA ARG A 330 -8.34 37.75 -20.40
C ARG A 330 -7.52 38.74 -19.54
N ASP A 331 -7.62 38.63 -18.23
CA ASP A 331 -7.18 39.70 -17.31
C ASP A 331 -5.78 39.46 -16.73
N GLY A 332 -5.36 38.19 -16.63
CA GLY A 332 -4.10 37.79 -16.04
C GLY A 332 -3.91 38.22 -14.58
N TYR A 333 -2.66 38.39 -14.17
CA TYR A 333 -2.30 38.91 -12.85
C TYR A 333 -2.31 40.44 -12.84
N ALA A 334 -3.24 41.05 -12.11
CA ALA A 334 -3.40 42.51 -12.04
C ALA A 334 -2.10 43.25 -11.59
N ASN A 335 -1.31 42.63 -10.73
CA ASN A 335 -0.11 43.24 -10.13
C ASN A 335 1.21 42.56 -10.55
N ASN A 336 1.21 41.77 -11.65
CA ASN A 336 2.42 41.09 -12.11
C ASN A 336 2.52 41.08 -13.65
N PRO A 337 2.85 42.22 -14.28
CA PRO A 337 2.93 42.33 -15.74
C PRO A 337 4.03 41.46 -16.35
N ALA A 338 5.13 41.21 -15.63
CA ALA A 338 6.21 40.34 -16.09
C ALA A 338 5.74 38.88 -16.21
N GLU A 339 4.95 38.39 -15.25
CA GLU A 339 4.36 37.05 -15.35
C GLU A 339 3.31 36.97 -16.46
N ASN A 340 2.53 38.03 -16.68
CA ASN A 340 1.59 38.10 -17.79
C ASN A 340 2.32 38.00 -19.14
N GLU A 341 3.42 38.73 -19.30
CA GLU A 341 4.26 38.67 -20.50
C GLU A 341 4.85 37.27 -20.69
N ARG A 342 5.40 36.67 -19.62
CA ARG A 342 5.95 35.30 -19.63
C ARG A 342 4.92 34.25 -20.05
N LEU A 343 3.70 34.36 -19.54
CA LEU A 343 2.59 33.45 -19.84
C LEU A 343 1.85 33.81 -21.13
N MET A 344 2.31 34.80 -21.90
CA MET A 344 1.66 35.26 -23.12
C MET A 344 0.19 35.68 -22.90
N LEU A 345 -0.14 36.22 -21.73
CA LEU A 345 -1.45 36.80 -21.45
C LEU A 345 -1.59 38.17 -22.15
N PRO A 346 -2.80 38.53 -22.64
CA PRO A 346 -4.00 37.72 -22.65
C PRO A 346 -3.96 36.61 -23.72
N TRP A 347 -4.67 35.51 -23.46
CA TRP A 347 -4.82 34.38 -24.39
C TRP A 347 -5.95 34.59 -25.38
N ASN A 348 -5.80 35.58 -26.26
CA ASN A 348 -6.78 35.96 -27.28
C ASN A 348 -6.62 35.20 -28.61
N THR A 349 -5.75 34.19 -28.66
CA THR A 349 -5.62 33.24 -29.77
C THR A 349 -5.35 31.83 -29.23
N PRO A 350 -5.66 30.77 -29.99
CA PRO A 350 -5.29 29.40 -29.61
C PRO A 350 -3.78 29.24 -29.36
N GLU A 351 -2.93 29.83 -30.21
CA GLU A 351 -1.47 29.78 -30.08
C GLU A 351 -0.99 30.36 -28.74
N ARG A 352 -1.47 31.55 -28.36
CA ARG A 352 -1.09 32.17 -27.08
C ARG A 352 -1.55 31.35 -25.89
N SER A 353 -2.76 30.78 -25.97
CA SER A 353 -3.32 29.92 -24.92
C SER A 353 -2.53 28.62 -24.76
N ILE A 354 -2.20 27.96 -25.87
CA ILE A 354 -1.46 26.70 -25.87
C ILE A 354 -0.02 26.93 -25.40
N THR A 355 0.69 27.90 -25.96
CA THR A 355 2.09 28.19 -25.57
C THR A 355 2.17 28.74 -24.15
N GLY A 356 1.31 29.70 -23.80
CA GLY A 356 1.26 30.28 -22.46
C GLY A 356 0.88 29.27 -21.38
N GLY A 357 -0.09 28.40 -21.68
CA GLY A 357 -0.46 27.30 -20.80
C GLY A 357 0.62 26.22 -20.69
N ALA A 358 1.34 25.91 -21.78
CA ALA A 358 2.48 25.01 -21.73
C ALA A 358 3.61 25.56 -20.85
N ILE A 359 3.90 26.86 -20.94
CA ILE A 359 4.86 27.55 -20.05
C ILE A 359 4.40 27.51 -18.58
N PHE A 360 3.09 27.61 -18.32
CA PHE A 360 2.51 27.47 -16.99
C PHE A 360 2.74 26.05 -16.45
N LEU A 361 2.36 25.02 -17.21
CA LEU A 361 2.50 23.61 -16.82
C LEU A 361 3.97 23.19 -16.68
N GLY A 362 4.82 23.64 -17.60
CA GLY A 362 6.24 23.29 -17.63
C GLY A 362 6.98 23.82 -16.41
N LYS A 363 6.78 25.10 -16.07
CA LYS A 363 7.47 25.76 -14.96
C LYS A 363 7.29 25.05 -13.62
N ASP A 364 6.04 24.73 -13.28
CA ASP A 364 5.74 24.31 -11.92
C ASP A 364 6.15 22.85 -11.65
N TYR A 365 6.38 22.01 -12.67
CA TYR A 365 6.69 20.60 -12.44
C TYR A 365 7.80 20.07 -13.36
N ILE A 366 7.55 20.07 -14.67
CA ILE A 366 8.43 19.41 -15.65
C ILE A 366 9.84 20.03 -15.64
N ASN A 367 9.89 21.37 -15.66
CA ASN A 367 11.13 22.14 -15.63
C ASN A 367 11.67 22.34 -14.21
N ASN A 368 11.06 21.70 -13.22
CA ASN A 368 11.42 21.76 -11.82
C ASN A 368 11.60 20.34 -11.28
N LEU A 369 12.44 19.54 -11.95
CA LEU A 369 12.86 18.19 -11.53
C LEU A 369 11.75 17.13 -11.41
N GLN A 370 10.51 17.42 -11.85
CA GLN A 370 9.38 16.48 -11.83
C GLN A 370 8.91 16.13 -13.25
N ASN A 371 9.85 15.62 -14.05
CA ASN A 371 9.69 15.35 -15.48
C ASN A 371 8.96 14.04 -15.83
N THR A 372 8.27 13.42 -14.87
CA THR A 372 7.44 12.23 -15.10
C THR A 372 6.23 12.28 -14.17
N LEU A 373 5.15 11.57 -14.53
CA LEU A 373 3.97 11.45 -13.65
C LEU A 373 4.36 10.87 -12.28
N TYR A 374 5.31 9.94 -12.26
CA TYR A 374 5.86 9.38 -11.05
C TYR A 374 6.57 10.44 -10.17
N LEU A 375 7.45 11.27 -10.75
CA LEU A 375 8.15 12.32 -9.99
C LEU A 375 7.19 13.45 -9.56
N GLN A 376 6.16 13.74 -10.34
CA GLN A 376 5.08 14.65 -9.96
C GLN A 376 4.31 14.12 -8.74
N LYS A 377 4.09 12.80 -8.66
CA LYS A 377 3.41 12.18 -7.52
C LYS A 377 4.28 12.09 -6.27
N PHE A 378 5.55 11.73 -6.40
CA PHE A 378 6.38 11.37 -5.25
C PHE A 378 7.43 12.41 -4.85
N ASP A 379 7.63 13.46 -5.64
CA ASP A 379 8.50 14.59 -5.29
C ASP A 379 9.88 14.18 -4.72
N LEU A 380 10.59 13.31 -5.44
CA LEU A 380 11.80 12.66 -4.92
C LEU A 380 13.08 13.50 -5.06
N ARG A 381 12.98 14.75 -5.54
CA ARG A 381 14.13 15.57 -5.93
C ARG A 381 14.18 16.97 -5.31
N HIS A 382 13.15 17.40 -4.57
CA HIS A 382 13.14 18.70 -3.86
C HIS A 382 13.55 18.63 -2.39
N GLY A 383 14.03 17.47 -1.91
CA GLY A 383 14.44 17.25 -0.53
C GLY A 383 13.41 16.48 0.31
N PRO A 384 13.68 16.22 1.60
CA PRO A 384 13.00 15.17 2.38
C PRO A 384 11.57 15.53 2.83
N ASN A 385 11.05 16.68 2.41
CA ASN A 385 9.74 17.18 2.86
C ASN A 385 8.59 16.81 1.90
N TYR A 386 8.90 16.33 0.69
CA TYR A 386 7.93 15.85 -0.32
C TYR A 386 6.70 16.78 -0.48
N TRP A 387 6.93 18.09 -0.42
CA TRP A 387 5.89 19.11 -0.27
C TRP A 387 5.27 19.51 -1.61
N HIS A 388 5.93 19.16 -2.71
CA HIS A 388 5.57 19.60 -4.06
C HIS A 388 4.96 18.48 -4.90
N GLN A 389 4.10 17.68 -4.29
CA GLN A 389 3.38 16.62 -5.01
C GLN A 389 2.19 17.23 -5.76
N TYR A 390 2.07 16.87 -7.04
CA TYR A 390 0.95 17.30 -7.90
C TYR A 390 -0.40 16.77 -7.40
N MET A 391 -0.40 15.60 -6.75
CA MET A 391 -1.61 14.88 -6.37
C MET A 391 -1.41 13.97 -5.14
N ALA A 392 -2.48 13.80 -4.37
CA ALA A 392 -2.50 12.92 -3.20
C ALA A 392 -2.85 11.46 -3.54
N ASN A 393 -3.60 11.21 -4.62
CA ASN A 393 -4.02 9.86 -5.01
C ASN A 393 -2.81 9.00 -5.42
N VAL A 394 -2.54 7.92 -4.68
CA VAL A 394 -1.40 7.02 -4.94
C VAL A 394 -1.52 6.24 -6.26
N PHE A 395 -2.73 6.07 -6.79
CA PHE A 395 -2.98 5.35 -8.06
C PHE A 395 -2.92 6.25 -9.30
N ALA A 396 -2.77 7.56 -9.13
CA ALA A 396 -2.88 8.49 -10.24
C ALA A 396 -1.83 8.24 -11.35
N PRO A 397 -0.52 8.09 -11.05
CA PRO A 397 0.48 7.78 -12.08
C PRO A 397 0.14 6.52 -12.88
N GLN A 398 -0.27 5.45 -12.19
CA GLN A 398 -0.67 4.19 -12.82
C GLN A 398 -1.89 4.36 -13.74
N SER A 399 -2.91 5.06 -13.27
CA SER A 399 -4.15 5.27 -14.03
C SER A 399 -3.94 6.16 -15.27
N GLU A 400 -3.13 7.21 -15.14
CA GLU A 400 -2.77 8.12 -16.23
C GLU A 400 -1.86 7.42 -17.25
N SER A 401 -0.91 6.60 -16.76
CA SER A 401 -0.06 5.74 -17.59
C SER A 401 -0.88 4.83 -18.52
N ARG A 402 -1.91 4.17 -17.98
CA ARG A 402 -2.79 3.31 -18.78
C ARG A 402 -3.57 4.09 -19.83
N THR A 403 -4.01 5.31 -19.50
CA THR A 403 -4.67 6.21 -20.47
C THR A 403 -3.70 6.58 -21.60
N MET A 404 -2.44 6.88 -21.28
CA MET A 404 -1.41 7.20 -22.25
C MET A 404 -1.09 6.01 -23.17
N TYR A 405 -0.87 4.83 -22.58
CA TYR A 405 -0.69 3.58 -23.33
C TYR A 405 -1.83 3.33 -24.31
N ASN A 406 -3.09 3.43 -23.85
CA ASN A 406 -4.26 3.20 -24.70
C ASN A 406 -4.32 4.21 -25.86
N ALA A 407 -3.93 5.46 -25.63
CA ALA A 407 -3.88 6.48 -26.67
C ALA A 407 -2.83 6.14 -27.75
N TYR A 408 -1.61 5.77 -27.35
CA TYR A 408 -0.56 5.35 -28.30
C TYR A 408 -0.93 4.05 -29.03
N SER A 409 -1.51 3.08 -28.32
CA SER A 409 -1.95 1.81 -28.88
C SER A 409 -3.01 2.00 -29.96
N ALA A 410 -4.04 2.81 -29.68
CA ALA A 410 -5.11 3.10 -30.63
C ALA A 410 -4.62 3.80 -31.91
N GLN A 411 -3.51 4.54 -31.82
CA GLN A 411 -2.87 5.23 -32.95
C GLN A 411 -1.84 4.37 -33.69
N GLY A 412 -1.50 3.18 -33.18
CA GLY A 412 -0.44 2.35 -33.72
C GLY A 412 0.97 2.92 -33.53
N SER A 413 1.16 3.85 -32.60
CA SER A 413 2.42 4.60 -32.40
C SER A 413 3.24 4.11 -31.19
N LEU A 414 2.98 2.89 -30.72
CA LEU A 414 3.78 2.24 -29.68
C LEU A 414 5.18 1.85 -30.17
N GLY A 415 5.36 1.58 -31.47
CA GLY A 415 6.66 1.23 -32.04
C GLY A 415 7.60 2.41 -32.27
N GLU A 416 7.10 3.64 -32.15
CA GLU A 416 7.91 4.86 -32.27
C GLU A 416 8.82 5.03 -31.05
N PRO A 417 9.94 5.77 -31.18
CA PRO A 417 10.78 6.12 -30.05
C PRO A 417 10.00 6.73 -28.90
N LYS A 418 10.34 6.31 -27.67
CA LYS A 418 9.82 6.86 -26.42
C LYS A 418 10.93 6.85 -25.40
N GLU A 419 11.01 7.89 -24.60
CA GLU A 419 11.97 7.98 -23.52
C GLU A 419 11.29 7.77 -22.17
N PHE A 420 11.81 6.83 -21.39
CA PHE A 420 11.36 6.55 -20.03
C PHE A 420 12.47 6.88 -19.02
N LEU A 421 12.19 7.86 -18.16
CA LEU A 421 13.06 8.29 -17.09
C LEU A 421 12.71 7.53 -15.80
N ILE A 422 13.45 6.46 -15.54
CA ILE A 422 13.14 5.47 -14.51
C ILE A 422 13.93 5.76 -13.23
N PRO A 423 13.27 6.02 -12.10
CA PRO A 423 13.96 6.32 -10.85
C PRO A 423 14.73 5.11 -10.29
N VAL A 424 15.96 5.37 -9.86
CA VAL A 424 16.86 4.41 -9.21
C VAL A 424 17.26 4.95 -7.84
N PHE A 425 16.74 4.35 -6.78
CA PHE A 425 17.11 4.70 -5.40
C PHE A 425 18.56 4.30 -5.09
N THR A 426 19.20 4.98 -4.13
CA THR A 426 20.57 4.62 -3.68
C THR A 426 20.64 3.21 -3.09
N SER A 427 19.53 2.74 -2.51
CA SER A 427 19.33 1.38 -2.03
C SER A 427 17.83 1.06 -2.05
N ILE A 428 17.48 -0.17 -2.40
CA ILE A 428 16.10 -0.68 -2.48
C ILE A 428 16.06 -2.13 -1.95
N PRO A 429 14.95 -2.60 -1.35
CA PRO A 429 14.82 -4.00 -0.94
C PRO A 429 15.02 -4.98 -2.10
N ASP A 430 15.55 -6.17 -1.82
CA ASP A 430 15.87 -7.19 -2.83
C ASP A 430 14.65 -7.55 -3.70
N LEU A 431 13.48 -7.69 -3.07
CA LEU A 431 12.21 -7.97 -3.75
C LEU A 431 11.39 -6.69 -3.92
N PRO A 432 10.63 -6.56 -5.04
CA PRO A 432 9.66 -5.50 -5.20
C PRO A 432 8.64 -5.46 -4.07
N ALA A 433 8.25 -4.25 -3.64
CA ALA A 433 7.21 -4.08 -2.63
C ALA A 433 5.89 -4.70 -3.13
N PRO A 434 5.33 -5.73 -2.47
CA PRO A 434 4.16 -6.44 -2.97
C PRO A 434 2.91 -5.57 -2.87
N TYR A 435 1.94 -5.83 -3.74
CA TYR A 435 0.61 -5.22 -3.58
C TYR A 435 -0.02 -5.80 -2.30
N PRO A 436 -0.61 -4.98 -1.41
CA PRO A 436 -1.16 -5.48 -0.16
C PRO A 436 -2.31 -6.48 -0.43
N THR A 437 -2.13 -7.71 0.05
CA THR A 437 -3.15 -8.77 0.00
C THR A 437 -3.80 -8.93 1.37
N GLY A 438 -5.11 -9.18 1.44
CA GLY A 438 -5.78 -9.35 2.74
C GLY A 438 -7.30 -9.15 2.75
N GLY A 439 -7.93 -8.82 1.61
CA GLY A 439 -9.38 -8.76 1.47
C GLY A 439 -10.08 -7.66 2.30
N SER A 440 -11.40 -7.56 2.10
CA SER A 440 -12.29 -6.63 2.82
C SER A 440 -12.39 -6.96 4.31
N GLY A 441 -12.40 -5.97 5.18
CA GLY A 441 -12.52 -6.16 6.62
C GLY A 441 -11.73 -5.12 7.40
N THR A 442 -12.33 -4.62 8.48
CA THR A 442 -11.66 -3.64 9.33
C THR A 442 -10.65 -4.34 10.26
N PRO A 443 -9.54 -3.70 10.62
CA PRO A 443 -8.59 -4.20 11.62
C PRO A 443 -9.08 -4.03 13.06
N ASN A 444 -10.34 -3.68 13.26
CA ASN A 444 -10.82 -3.23 14.55
C ASN A 444 -11.06 -4.42 15.48
N ASN A 445 -10.03 -4.72 16.27
CA ASN A 445 -10.01 -5.72 17.34
C ASN A 445 -9.94 -5.08 18.73
N TRP A 446 -10.39 -3.83 18.89
CA TRP A 446 -10.42 -3.18 20.19
C TRP A 446 -11.70 -3.50 20.96
N LEU A 447 -11.55 -3.74 22.27
CA LEU A 447 -12.66 -3.78 23.21
C LEU A 447 -13.14 -2.37 23.54
N ARG A 448 -14.47 -2.24 23.69
CA ARG A 448 -15.18 -1.08 24.26
C ARG A 448 -15.37 -1.24 25.76
N SER A 449 -15.50 -2.47 26.25
CA SER A 449 -15.60 -2.77 27.68
C SER A 449 -15.13 -4.19 27.99
N ILE A 450 -14.60 -4.36 29.19
CA ILE A 450 -14.49 -5.64 29.89
C ILE A 450 -15.37 -5.53 31.14
N THR A 451 -16.21 -6.53 31.36
CA THR A 451 -17.08 -6.61 32.53
C THR A 451 -16.68 -7.86 33.32
N ILE A 452 -16.43 -7.66 34.62
CA ILE A 452 -16.15 -8.71 35.59
C ILE A 452 -17.01 -8.40 36.84
N ASP A 453 -17.43 -9.42 37.58
CA ASP A 453 -18.29 -9.26 38.77
C ASP A 453 -17.64 -8.40 39.88
N GLN A 454 -16.34 -8.17 39.77
CA GLN A 454 -15.53 -7.37 40.69
C GLN A 454 -14.96 -6.12 40.02
N THR A 455 -14.17 -5.33 40.73
CA THR A 455 -13.56 -4.11 40.17
C THR A 455 -12.22 -4.41 39.50
N LEU A 456 -12.11 -4.15 38.20
CA LEU A 456 -10.86 -4.25 37.42
C LEU A 456 -9.84 -3.19 37.89
N LEU A 457 -8.57 -3.59 38.09
CA LEU A 457 -7.48 -2.67 38.42
C LEU A 457 -6.33 -2.79 37.39
N PRO A 458 -5.98 -1.70 36.67
CA PRO A 458 -6.72 -0.45 36.59
C PRO A 458 -8.13 -0.67 36.00
N GLY A 459 -9.03 0.29 36.20
CA GLY A 459 -10.32 0.28 35.50
C GLY A 459 -10.11 0.19 33.98
N PHE A 460 -11.09 -0.37 33.27
CA PHE A 460 -10.94 -0.63 31.83
C PHE A 460 -10.54 0.65 31.07
N ASP A 461 -9.44 0.54 30.32
CA ASP A 461 -8.96 1.55 29.38
C ASP A 461 -8.59 0.87 28.05
N THR A 462 -8.96 1.49 26.93
CA THR A 462 -8.82 0.90 25.58
C THR A 462 -7.38 0.68 25.12
N SER A 463 -6.40 1.27 25.80
CA SER A 463 -4.97 1.14 25.53
C SER A 463 -4.25 0.23 26.54
N THR A 464 -4.97 -0.30 27.53
CA THR A 464 -4.46 -1.27 28.49
C THR A 464 -4.72 -2.69 27.99
N TYR A 465 -3.71 -3.55 28.02
CA TYR A 465 -3.79 -4.94 27.56
C TYR A 465 -3.50 -5.96 28.66
N SER A 466 -3.23 -5.50 29.88
CA SER A 466 -3.05 -6.36 31.05
C SER A 466 -3.74 -5.72 32.25
N TYR A 467 -4.52 -6.52 32.97
CA TYR A 467 -5.26 -6.12 34.17
C TYR A 467 -4.97 -7.09 35.29
N THR A 468 -5.04 -6.60 36.52
CA THR A 468 -4.88 -7.43 37.72
C THR A 468 -6.11 -7.32 38.61
N LEU A 469 -6.51 -8.45 39.20
CA LEU A 469 -7.49 -8.53 40.28
C LEU A 469 -6.87 -9.26 41.47
N ASP A 470 -7.16 -8.76 42.67
CA ASP A 470 -6.95 -9.51 43.90
C ASP A 470 -8.34 -9.90 44.45
N ILE A 471 -8.59 -11.19 44.63
CA ILE A 471 -9.86 -11.70 45.12
C ILE A 471 -9.66 -12.42 46.45
N ASN A 472 -10.35 -11.91 47.46
CA ASN A 472 -10.37 -12.41 48.84
C ASN A 472 -11.81 -12.79 49.22
N ALA A 473 -12.35 -13.83 48.59
CA ALA A 473 -13.72 -14.33 48.81
C ALA A 473 -13.74 -15.87 48.70
N PRO A 474 -14.64 -16.59 49.39
CA PRO A 474 -14.69 -18.05 49.33
C PRO A 474 -15.40 -18.49 48.04
N ASN A 475 -14.93 -19.58 47.42
CA ASN A 475 -15.54 -20.18 46.23
C ASN A 475 -15.74 -19.18 45.06
N ALA A 476 -14.70 -18.40 44.74
CA ALA A 476 -14.78 -17.36 43.74
C ALA A 476 -14.83 -17.95 42.32
N GLU A 477 -16.04 -18.16 41.82
CA GLU A 477 -16.35 -18.12 40.39
C GLU A 477 -16.40 -16.65 39.96
N ILE A 478 -15.85 -16.34 38.79
CA ILE A 478 -15.98 -15.01 38.17
C ILE A 478 -16.54 -15.16 36.77
N ILE A 479 -17.42 -14.25 36.38
CA ILE A 479 -17.90 -14.14 35.02
C ILE A 479 -17.14 -13.01 34.34
N ILE A 480 -16.55 -13.31 33.20
CA ILE A 480 -15.89 -12.32 32.34
C ILE A 480 -16.67 -12.20 31.06
N ASP A 481 -17.13 -10.99 30.77
CA ASP A 481 -17.68 -10.62 29.46
C ASP A 481 -16.85 -9.46 28.87
N ALA A 482 -16.92 -9.31 27.56
CA ALA A 482 -16.26 -8.22 26.87
C ALA A 482 -16.99 -7.85 25.59
N THR A 483 -17.09 -6.55 25.34
CA THR A 483 -17.79 -6.04 24.16
C THR A 483 -16.79 -5.36 23.23
N PRO A 484 -16.65 -5.79 21.96
CA PRO A 484 -15.79 -5.11 20.99
C PRO A 484 -16.43 -3.82 20.47
N TYR A 485 -15.62 -2.90 19.95
CA TYR A 485 -16.13 -1.75 19.19
C TYR A 485 -16.71 -2.17 17.84
N ASN A 486 -16.05 -3.09 17.14
CA ASN A 486 -16.57 -3.69 15.92
C ASN A 486 -17.54 -4.83 16.29
N PRO A 487 -18.86 -4.71 16.00
CA PRO A 487 -19.83 -5.74 16.34
C PRO A 487 -19.63 -7.06 15.57
N TYR A 488 -18.81 -7.06 14.52
CA TYR A 488 -18.48 -8.25 13.74
C TYR A 488 -17.13 -8.88 14.15
N ALA A 489 -16.44 -8.32 15.16
CA ALA A 489 -15.25 -8.96 15.72
C ALA A 489 -15.65 -10.12 16.63
N VAL A 490 -14.89 -11.21 16.58
CA VAL A 490 -15.08 -12.39 17.42
C VAL A 490 -14.25 -12.21 18.69
N VAL A 491 -14.86 -12.40 19.86
CA VAL A 491 -14.15 -12.36 21.16
C VAL A 491 -14.21 -13.74 21.80
N THR A 492 -13.05 -14.36 22.06
CA THR A 492 -12.90 -15.61 22.82
C THR A 492 -12.32 -15.33 24.21
N GLY A 493 -12.48 -16.27 25.15
CA GLY A 493 -12.09 -16.10 26.56
C GLY A 493 -13.15 -15.41 27.45
N ARG A 494 -14.36 -15.21 26.92
CA ARG A 494 -15.54 -14.85 27.73
C ARG A 494 -16.08 -16.09 28.42
N GLY A 495 -16.78 -15.92 29.53
CA GLY A 495 -17.44 -17.01 30.24
C GLY A 495 -17.11 -17.02 31.72
N SER A 496 -17.38 -18.16 32.35
CA SER A 496 -17.20 -18.34 33.78
C SER A 496 -15.89 -19.05 34.10
N TYR A 497 -15.21 -18.61 35.16
CA TYR A 497 -13.91 -19.14 35.58
C TYR A 497 -13.90 -19.47 37.07
N PHE A 498 -13.61 -20.73 37.38
CA PHE A 498 -13.27 -21.14 38.74
C PHE A 498 -11.80 -20.84 39.03
N LEU A 499 -11.55 -20.08 40.10
CA LEU A 499 -10.21 -19.63 40.44
C LEU A 499 -9.45 -20.67 41.27
N LYS A 500 -8.20 -20.92 40.89
CA LYS A 500 -7.23 -21.68 41.69
C LYS A 500 -6.50 -20.73 42.63
N GLU A 501 -6.18 -21.17 43.84
CA GLU A 501 -5.37 -20.36 44.76
C GLU A 501 -4.05 -19.96 44.09
N GLY A 502 -3.66 -18.70 44.28
CA GLY A 502 -2.54 -18.08 43.59
C GLY A 502 -2.94 -17.38 42.30
N LYS A 503 -2.02 -17.37 41.32
CA LYS A 503 -2.16 -16.60 40.08
C LYS A 503 -2.94 -17.39 39.02
N ASN A 504 -4.03 -16.81 38.54
CA ASN A 504 -4.79 -17.28 37.38
C ASN A 504 -4.59 -16.30 36.23
N ALA A 505 -4.30 -16.78 35.04
CA ALA A 505 -4.16 -15.93 33.85
C ALA A 505 -5.26 -16.29 32.85
N ILE A 506 -6.08 -15.30 32.50
CA ILE A 506 -7.18 -15.44 31.54
C ILE A 506 -6.88 -14.55 30.34
N LEU A 507 -7.04 -15.10 29.14
CA LEU A 507 -6.75 -14.42 27.89
C LEU A 507 -8.04 -14.13 27.14
N LEU A 508 -8.39 -12.85 27.00
CA LEU A 508 -9.42 -12.42 26.05
C LEU A 508 -8.77 -12.16 24.70
N GLN A 509 -9.19 -12.89 23.68
CA GLN A 509 -8.68 -12.72 22.33
C GLN A 509 -9.78 -12.15 21.42
N VAL A 510 -9.48 -11.02 20.77
CA VAL A 510 -10.37 -10.33 19.84
C VAL A 510 -9.83 -10.46 18.43
N THR A 511 -10.59 -11.12 17.56
CA THR A 511 -10.27 -11.30 16.14
C THR A 511 -11.14 -10.38 15.30
N ALA A 512 -10.52 -9.43 14.60
CA ALA A 512 -11.21 -8.52 13.69
C ALA A 512 -11.66 -9.22 12.40
N THR A 513 -12.49 -8.55 11.59
CA THR A 513 -13.01 -9.13 10.34
C THR A 513 -11.96 -9.34 9.26
N ASN A 514 -10.81 -8.66 9.36
CA ASN A 514 -9.64 -8.94 8.51
C ASN A 514 -8.69 -10.02 9.08
N GLY A 515 -9.09 -10.70 10.16
CA GLY A 515 -8.29 -11.73 10.82
C GLY A 515 -7.22 -11.21 11.78
N SER A 516 -7.04 -9.90 11.94
CA SER A 516 -6.06 -9.37 12.89
C SER A 516 -6.50 -9.60 14.34
N ILE A 517 -5.57 -10.09 15.17
CA ILE A 517 -5.85 -10.52 16.54
C ILE A 517 -5.27 -9.54 17.56
N ARG A 518 -6.02 -9.26 18.63
CA ARG A 518 -5.56 -8.54 19.82
C ARG A 518 -5.88 -9.32 21.08
N ASN A 519 -4.92 -9.39 21.99
CA ASN A 519 -5.03 -10.11 23.24
C ASN A 519 -5.11 -9.13 24.42
N TYR A 520 -5.97 -9.42 25.40
CA TYR A 520 -6.03 -8.76 26.69
C TYR A 520 -5.86 -9.82 27.79
N GLU A 521 -4.86 -9.65 28.64
CA GLU A 521 -4.55 -10.57 29.74
C GLU A 521 -5.17 -10.07 31.04
N ILE A 522 -5.89 -10.93 31.75
CA ILE A 522 -6.44 -10.66 33.06
C ILE A 522 -5.74 -11.61 34.04
N ILE A 523 -4.95 -11.05 34.96
CA ILE A 523 -4.24 -11.76 36.01
C ILE A 523 -5.05 -11.67 37.29
N ILE A 524 -5.40 -12.80 37.87
CA ILE A 524 -6.25 -12.85 39.05
C ILE A 524 -5.51 -13.59 40.15
N ASN A 525 -5.09 -12.84 41.16
CA ASN A 525 -4.48 -13.38 42.37
C ASN A 525 -5.60 -13.73 43.35
N TYR A 526 -5.90 -15.01 43.41
CA TYR A 526 -6.92 -15.53 44.31
C TYR A 526 -6.26 -16.03 45.59
N GLN A 527 -6.62 -15.47 46.75
CA GLN A 527 -5.97 -15.79 48.03
C GLN A 527 -6.59 -17.00 48.76
N GLY A 528 -7.72 -17.54 48.29
CA GLY A 528 -8.53 -18.51 49.05
C GLY A 528 -9.13 -17.91 50.34
N GLU A 529 -10.02 -18.61 51.06
CA GLU A 529 -10.58 -18.10 52.32
C GLU A 529 -10.34 -19.01 53.54
N THR A 530 -9.95 -18.37 54.65
CA THR A 530 -9.98 -18.90 56.02
C THR A 530 -11.43 -19.05 56.52
N ALA A 531 -12.05 -20.21 56.31
CA ALA A 531 -13.18 -20.73 57.07
C ALA A 531 -13.12 -22.26 57.13
N ALA A 532 -13.65 -22.88 58.20
CA ALA A 532 -13.49 -24.30 58.49
C ALA A 532 -13.85 -25.20 57.29
N GLU A 533 -12.92 -26.10 56.94
CA GLU A 533 -12.98 -26.98 55.77
C GLU A 533 -14.27 -27.82 55.76
N ILE A 534 -15.06 -27.71 54.69
CA ILE A 534 -16.22 -28.57 54.45
C ILE A 534 -15.70 -29.85 53.80
N PRO A 535 -15.86 -31.03 54.42
CA PRO A 535 -15.37 -32.28 53.85
C PRO A 535 -16.05 -32.59 52.50
N ARG A 536 -15.26 -32.69 51.43
CA ARG A 536 -15.75 -33.12 50.10
C ARG A 536 -16.23 -34.56 50.16
N VAL A 537 -17.21 -34.87 49.31
CA VAL A 537 -17.67 -36.24 49.09
C VAL A 537 -16.52 -37.11 48.56
N LYS A 538 -16.53 -38.40 48.89
CA LYS A 538 -15.50 -39.36 48.46
C LYS A 538 -16.16 -40.56 47.81
N SER A 539 -15.46 -41.23 46.91
CA SER A 539 -15.91 -42.52 46.38
C SER A 539 -14.71 -43.39 46.09
N SER A 540 -14.87 -44.69 46.32
CA SER A 540 -13.94 -45.71 45.83
C SER A 540 -14.31 -46.23 44.44
N VAL A 541 -15.47 -45.83 43.92
CA VAL A 541 -16.05 -46.28 42.65
C VAL A 541 -16.01 -45.19 41.57
N TYR A 542 -16.29 -43.93 41.95
CA TYR A 542 -16.28 -42.78 41.03
C TYR A 542 -15.03 -41.93 41.20
N GLN A 543 -14.55 -41.36 40.09
CA GLN A 543 -13.47 -40.37 40.11
C GLN A 543 -14.07 -38.99 40.32
N ILE A 544 -13.98 -38.50 41.56
CA ILE A 544 -14.47 -37.18 41.96
C ILE A 544 -13.29 -36.20 41.92
N LEU A 545 -13.24 -35.41 40.86
CA LEU A 545 -12.12 -34.50 40.62
C LEU A 545 -12.19 -33.24 41.52
N PRO A 546 -11.05 -32.57 41.75
CA PRO A 546 -11.00 -31.30 42.50
C PRO A 546 -11.91 -30.20 41.95
N ASN A 547 -12.19 -30.19 40.63
CA ASN A 547 -13.10 -29.23 40.00
C ASN A 547 -14.59 -29.54 40.22
N GLY A 548 -14.92 -30.70 40.81
CA GLY A 548 -16.30 -31.09 41.09
C GLY A 548 -16.91 -32.04 40.05
N ASN A 549 -16.20 -32.39 38.98
CA ASN A 549 -16.70 -33.37 38.02
C ASN A 549 -16.59 -34.79 38.58
N ILE A 550 -17.60 -35.61 38.30
CA ILE A 550 -17.69 -37.02 38.68
C ILE A 550 -17.68 -37.85 37.40
N TYR A 551 -16.65 -38.69 37.27
CA TYR A 551 -16.50 -39.69 36.21
C TYR A 551 -16.64 -41.11 36.78
N GLY A 552 -16.72 -42.10 35.91
CA GLY A 552 -16.89 -43.52 36.26
C GLY A 552 -18.33 -44.03 36.18
N LEU A 553 -19.19 -43.35 35.41
CA LEU A 553 -20.59 -43.70 35.21
C LEU A 553 -20.77 -44.88 34.23
N ASP A 554 -20.04 -45.99 34.43
CA ASP A 554 -20.08 -47.16 33.53
C ASP A 554 -21.49 -47.79 33.43
N PRO A 555 -22.19 -47.65 32.28
CA PRO A 555 -23.52 -48.22 32.11
C PRO A 555 -23.52 -49.75 32.13
N ALA A 556 -22.43 -50.41 31.70
CA ALA A 556 -22.34 -51.87 31.71
C ALA A 556 -22.32 -52.46 33.13
N GLN A 557 -21.87 -51.67 34.10
CA GLN A 557 -21.89 -52.00 35.53
C GLN A 557 -23.09 -51.39 36.28
N GLY A 558 -23.96 -50.67 35.58
CA GLY A 558 -25.08 -49.92 36.17
C GLY A 558 -24.64 -48.75 37.04
N LEU A 559 -23.41 -48.26 36.90
CA LEU A 559 -22.87 -47.15 37.70
C LEU A 559 -23.43 -45.80 37.28
N ASN A 560 -24.12 -45.72 36.14
CA ASN A 560 -24.88 -44.55 35.72
C ASN A 560 -26.28 -44.45 36.36
N LEU A 561 -26.65 -45.32 37.31
CA LEU A 561 -27.95 -45.25 37.99
C LEU A 561 -27.88 -44.40 39.27
N VAL A 562 -28.90 -43.55 39.48
CA VAL A 562 -29.03 -42.65 40.65
C VAL A 562 -28.84 -43.40 41.97
N GLU A 563 -29.50 -44.54 42.14
CA GLU A 563 -29.42 -45.36 43.34
C GLU A 563 -28.01 -45.89 43.62
N ASN A 564 -27.26 -46.22 42.56
CA ASN A 564 -25.90 -46.74 42.67
C ASN A 564 -24.91 -45.61 42.95
N ALA A 565 -25.10 -44.44 42.35
CA ALA A 565 -24.29 -43.26 42.65
C ALA A 565 -24.42 -42.85 44.12
N LEU A 566 -25.66 -42.74 44.63
CA LEU A 566 -25.90 -42.39 46.04
C LEU A 566 -25.41 -43.45 47.02
N ALA A 567 -25.40 -44.74 46.63
CA ALA A 567 -24.89 -45.82 47.48
C ALA A 567 -23.36 -45.87 47.56
N ASN A 568 -22.66 -45.42 46.51
CA ASN A 568 -21.20 -45.53 46.38
C ASN A 568 -20.45 -44.21 46.62
N ILE A 569 -21.15 -43.12 46.93
CA ILE A 569 -20.55 -41.83 47.30
C ILE A 569 -20.71 -41.61 48.80
N GLU A 570 -19.57 -41.51 49.48
CA GLU A 570 -19.43 -41.37 50.92
C GLU A 570 -19.47 -39.90 51.35
N ILE A 571 -20.11 -39.66 52.49
CA ILE A 571 -20.21 -38.37 53.16
C ILE A 571 -19.85 -38.48 54.64
N ASP A 572 -19.31 -37.39 55.19
CA ASP A 572 -19.06 -37.27 56.63
C ASP A 572 -20.38 -37.09 57.41
N GLN A 573 -20.32 -37.33 58.74
CA GLN A 573 -21.50 -37.22 59.60
C GLN A 573 -22.10 -35.81 59.59
N GLY A 574 -23.44 -35.73 59.47
CA GLY A 574 -24.19 -34.47 59.49
C GLY A 574 -24.45 -33.84 58.12
N TYR A 575 -24.08 -34.53 57.04
CA TYR A 575 -24.38 -34.15 55.66
C TYR A 575 -25.44 -35.07 55.05
N THR A 576 -26.07 -34.62 53.97
CA THR A 576 -26.97 -35.43 53.12
C THR A 576 -26.64 -35.22 51.64
N LEU A 577 -27.05 -36.16 50.79
CA LEU A 577 -26.88 -36.12 49.34
C LEU A 577 -28.23 -36.21 48.62
N GLU A 578 -28.35 -35.51 47.51
CA GLU A 578 -29.40 -35.68 46.51
C GLU A 578 -28.81 -35.51 45.11
N ILE A 579 -29.42 -36.13 44.09
CA ILE A 579 -29.07 -35.88 42.69
C ILE A 579 -30.19 -35.05 42.07
N VAL A 580 -29.83 -34.04 41.30
CA VAL A 580 -30.76 -33.18 40.56
C VAL A 580 -30.42 -33.18 39.09
N ASP A 581 -31.43 -33.04 38.23
CA ASP A 581 -31.23 -32.86 36.80
C ASP A 581 -30.75 -31.44 36.44
N SER A 582 -30.56 -31.19 35.13
CA SER A 582 -30.19 -29.88 34.59
C SER A 582 -31.19 -28.75 34.93
N GLU A 583 -32.45 -29.09 35.24
CA GLU A 583 -33.49 -28.14 35.67
C GLU A 583 -33.58 -28.02 37.21
N ASN A 584 -32.65 -28.62 37.94
CA ASN A 584 -32.60 -28.76 39.40
C ASN A 584 -33.79 -29.52 40.00
N GLN A 585 -34.44 -30.42 39.24
CA GLN A 585 -35.44 -31.33 39.79
C GLN A 585 -34.77 -32.55 40.40
N ILE A 586 -35.23 -32.98 41.57
CA ILE A 586 -34.65 -34.12 42.29
C ILE A 586 -34.90 -35.42 41.51
N LYS A 587 -33.82 -36.13 41.19
CA LYS A 587 -33.84 -37.48 40.64
C LYS A 587 -33.68 -38.49 41.77
N THR A 588 -34.65 -39.40 41.91
CA THR A 588 -34.63 -40.45 42.94
C THR A 588 -34.32 -41.83 42.38
N GLN A 589 -34.35 -42.01 41.06
CA GLN A 589 -34.09 -43.26 40.33
C GLN A 589 -33.80 -42.96 38.85
N GLY A 590 -33.23 -43.93 38.12
CA GLY A 590 -33.01 -43.85 36.67
C GLY A 590 -31.58 -43.45 36.28
N ASN A 591 -31.34 -43.27 34.98
CA ASN A 591 -30.01 -42.91 34.46
C ASN A 591 -29.62 -41.49 34.86
N ILE A 592 -28.36 -41.32 35.18
CA ILE A 592 -27.67 -40.04 35.36
C ILE A 592 -27.15 -39.62 33.99
N ALA A 593 -27.56 -38.43 33.56
CA ALA A 593 -27.10 -37.82 32.32
C ALA A 593 -25.90 -36.92 32.55
N THR A 594 -25.11 -36.68 31.51
CA THR A 594 -24.11 -35.61 31.52
C THR A 594 -24.77 -34.29 31.91
N GLY A 595 -24.22 -33.61 32.92
CA GLY A 595 -24.76 -32.34 33.41
C GLY A 595 -25.71 -32.46 34.61
N ASP A 596 -26.18 -33.66 34.96
CA ASP A 596 -26.84 -33.89 36.26
C ASP A 596 -25.86 -33.56 37.40
N ALA A 597 -26.39 -33.16 38.56
CA ALA A 597 -25.57 -32.74 39.69
C ALA A 597 -25.87 -33.51 40.98
N LEU A 598 -24.82 -33.96 41.66
CA LEU A 598 -24.86 -34.36 43.06
C LEU A 598 -24.78 -33.13 43.96
N VAL A 599 -25.74 -32.99 44.86
CA VAL A 599 -25.86 -31.87 45.80
C VAL A 599 -25.64 -32.38 47.22
N GLN A 600 -24.63 -31.83 47.89
CA GLN A 600 -24.30 -32.09 49.28
C GLN A 600 -24.91 -31.00 50.16
N LYS A 601 -25.68 -31.38 51.17
CA LYS A 601 -26.36 -30.46 52.09
C LYS A 601 -25.92 -30.64 53.54
N LYS A 602 -25.98 -29.55 54.31
CA LYS A 602 -25.84 -29.53 55.77
C LYS A 602 -26.93 -28.64 56.34
N ASN A 603 -27.77 -29.18 57.23
CA ASN A 603 -28.95 -28.47 57.75
C ASN A 603 -29.84 -27.89 56.63
N ASP A 604 -30.08 -28.66 55.57
CA ASP A 604 -30.84 -28.28 54.36
C ASP A 604 -30.22 -27.17 53.48
N GLU A 605 -29.08 -26.61 53.87
CA GLU A 605 -28.31 -25.69 53.02
C GLU A 605 -27.35 -26.45 52.10
N VAL A 606 -27.29 -26.04 50.82
CA VAL A 606 -26.34 -26.61 49.85
C VAL A 606 -24.94 -26.12 50.19
N VAL A 607 -24.05 -27.08 50.46
CA VAL A 607 -22.65 -26.84 50.86
C VAL A 607 -21.63 -27.44 49.88
N GLY A 608 -22.09 -28.23 48.91
CA GLY A 608 -21.27 -28.75 47.81
C GLY A 608 -22.13 -29.15 46.62
N ARG A 609 -21.61 -28.97 45.40
CA ARG A 609 -22.26 -29.36 44.15
C ARG A 609 -21.21 -29.98 43.23
N TYR A 610 -21.54 -31.12 42.63
CA TYR A 610 -20.63 -31.91 41.80
C TYR A 610 -21.38 -32.35 40.53
N THR A 611 -20.75 -32.26 39.37
CA THR A 611 -21.39 -32.50 38.07
C THR A 611 -21.02 -33.87 37.54
N PHE A 612 -22.00 -34.66 37.15
CA PHE A 612 -21.80 -35.96 36.53
C PHE A 612 -21.44 -35.83 35.05
N ILE A 613 -20.43 -36.57 34.61
CA ILE A 613 -20.00 -36.65 33.21
C ILE A 613 -20.04 -38.11 32.77
N LEU A 614 -20.89 -38.41 31.78
CA LEU A 614 -21.00 -39.70 31.12
C LEU A 614 -20.28 -39.57 29.76
N LEU A 615 -19.07 -40.15 29.65
CA LEU A 615 -18.27 -40.06 28.42
C LEU A 615 -19.01 -40.76 27.27
N GLY A 616 -19.30 -40.00 26.21
CA GLY A 616 -20.11 -40.43 25.07
C GLY A 616 -21.54 -39.90 25.06
N ASP A 617 -22.09 -39.39 26.18
CA ASP A 617 -23.43 -38.77 26.26
C ASP A 617 -23.30 -37.24 26.03
N ILE A 618 -23.30 -36.87 24.76
CA ILE A 618 -23.03 -35.52 24.27
C ILE A 618 -24.32 -34.71 24.24
N ASN A 619 -25.43 -35.37 23.92
CA ASN A 619 -26.74 -34.74 23.85
C ASN A 619 -27.40 -34.56 25.24
N GLN A 620 -26.78 -35.11 26.30
CA GLN A 620 -27.17 -34.99 27.71
C GLN A 620 -28.49 -35.68 28.03
N ASP A 621 -28.78 -36.82 27.39
CA ASP A 621 -29.98 -37.62 27.63
C ASP A 621 -29.75 -38.81 28.56
N GLY A 622 -28.49 -39.11 28.91
CA GLY A 622 -28.11 -40.20 29.81
C GLY A 622 -28.06 -41.57 29.15
N GLU A 623 -28.11 -41.64 27.83
CA GLU A 623 -27.79 -42.80 27.00
C GLU A 623 -26.56 -42.50 26.13
N ILE A 624 -25.88 -43.54 25.65
CA ILE A 624 -24.79 -43.40 24.69
C ILE A 624 -25.27 -44.09 23.41
N ASP A 625 -25.74 -43.30 22.45
CA ASP A 625 -26.40 -43.81 21.26
C ASP A 625 -26.07 -43.01 19.99
N ILE A 626 -26.78 -43.32 18.89
CA ILE A 626 -26.48 -42.71 17.59
C ILE A 626 -26.77 -41.20 17.55
N LEU A 627 -27.58 -40.66 18.48
CA LEU A 627 -27.85 -39.24 18.60
C LEU A 627 -26.65 -38.46 19.14
N ASP A 628 -25.81 -39.10 19.95
CA ASP A 628 -24.54 -38.54 20.39
C ASP A 628 -23.56 -38.40 19.23
N VAL A 629 -23.49 -39.43 18.38
CA VAL A 629 -22.72 -39.40 17.13
C VAL A 629 -23.19 -38.25 16.22
N ASP A 630 -24.52 -38.08 16.04
CA ASP A 630 -25.05 -36.93 15.29
C ASP A 630 -24.66 -35.59 15.93
N SER A 631 -24.71 -35.50 17.26
CA SER A 631 -24.40 -34.28 18.01
C SER A 631 -22.95 -33.85 17.84
N ILE A 632 -21.99 -34.76 17.95
CA ILE A 632 -20.57 -34.46 17.73
C ILE A 632 -20.27 -34.14 16.26
N TYR A 633 -20.89 -34.83 15.29
CA TYR A 633 -20.74 -34.49 13.88
C TYR A 633 -21.23 -33.07 13.57
N ARG A 634 -22.39 -32.69 14.11
CA ARG A 634 -22.96 -31.35 13.93
C ARG A 634 -22.12 -30.29 14.65
N TYR A 635 -21.52 -30.61 15.79
CA TYR A 635 -20.56 -29.73 16.47
C TYR A 635 -19.30 -29.50 15.61
N ILE A 636 -18.63 -30.56 15.16
CA ILE A 636 -17.41 -30.49 14.34
C ILE A 636 -17.64 -29.69 13.04
N THR A 637 -18.84 -29.78 12.48
CA THR A 637 -19.21 -29.08 11.23
C THR A 637 -19.79 -27.68 11.45
N GLY A 638 -19.91 -27.22 12.70
CA GLY A 638 -20.41 -25.87 13.05
C GLY A 638 -21.93 -25.70 12.96
N TYR A 639 -22.70 -26.79 12.89
CA TYR A 639 -24.17 -26.80 12.85
C TYR A 639 -24.85 -27.00 14.21
N LEU A 640 -24.07 -27.22 15.27
CA LEU A 640 -24.53 -27.33 16.64
C LEU A 640 -23.50 -26.71 17.59
N GLU A 641 -23.93 -25.86 18.51
CA GLU A 641 -23.13 -25.46 19.66
C GLU A 641 -23.43 -26.43 20.81
N ILE A 642 -22.38 -26.98 21.43
CA ILE A 642 -22.49 -27.83 22.62
C ILE A 642 -21.84 -27.10 23.81
N ASN A 643 -22.41 -27.29 25.01
CA ASN A 643 -21.93 -26.67 26.25
C ASN A 643 -20.68 -27.40 26.80
N ASP A 644 -20.03 -26.83 27.81
CA ASP A 644 -18.77 -27.35 28.36
C ASP A 644 -18.88 -28.79 28.88
N VAL A 645 -19.99 -29.16 29.53
CA VAL A 645 -20.20 -30.53 30.02
C VAL A 645 -20.39 -31.53 28.87
N GLY A 646 -21.06 -31.13 27.80
CA GLY A 646 -21.17 -31.90 26.56
C GLY A 646 -19.81 -32.07 25.87
N LEU A 647 -18.91 -31.08 25.94
CA LEU A 647 -17.54 -31.21 25.44
C LEU A 647 -16.70 -32.18 26.28
N PHE A 648 -16.86 -32.17 27.61
CA PHE A 648 -16.21 -33.16 28.47
C PHE A 648 -16.69 -34.58 28.14
N ALA A 649 -17.99 -34.76 27.90
CA ALA A 649 -18.54 -36.04 27.47
C ALA A 649 -18.07 -36.45 26.06
N ALA A 650 -17.88 -35.50 25.15
CA ALA A 650 -17.45 -35.75 23.77
C ALA A 650 -16.00 -36.24 23.65
N ASN A 651 -15.10 -35.79 24.53
CA ASN A 651 -13.66 -36.12 24.51
C ASN A 651 -13.40 -37.54 25.08
N VAL A 652 -13.88 -38.56 24.37
CA VAL A 652 -13.79 -39.97 24.80
C VAL A 652 -12.37 -40.54 24.65
N LEU A 653 -11.53 -39.93 23.80
CA LEU A 653 -10.12 -40.29 23.64
C LEU A 653 -9.21 -39.65 24.68
N GLN A 654 -9.70 -38.63 25.40
CA GLN A 654 -9.00 -37.95 26.49
C GLN A 654 -7.70 -37.25 26.05
N ASP A 655 -7.63 -36.79 24.80
CA ASP A 655 -6.43 -36.17 24.21
C ASP A 655 -6.47 -34.63 24.19
N SER A 656 -7.54 -34.06 24.75
CA SER A 656 -7.82 -32.61 24.86
C SER A 656 -8.30 -31.95 23.58
N GLU A 657 -8.56 -32.72 22.53
CA GLU A 657 -9.26 -32.28 21.32
C GLU A 657 -10.63 -32.97 21.27
N VAL A 658 -11.61 -32.37 20.58
CA VAL A 658 -12.89 -33.01 20.28
C VAL A 658 -13.03 -33.01 18.78
N ASP A 659 -12.79 -34.16 18.16
CA ASP A 659 -12.68 -34.25 16.71
C ASP A 659 -13.36 -35.50 16.13
N ILE A 660 -13.08 -35.76 14.86
CA ILE A 660 -13.67 -36.87 14.12
C ILE A 660 -13.28 -38.25 14.70
N LEU A 661 -12.17 -38.35 15.44
CA LEU A 661 -11.70 -39.57 16.05
C LEU A 661 -12.53 -39.92 17.29
N ASP A 662 -12.94 -38.94 18.09
CA ASP A 662 -13.91 -39.15 19.17
C ASP A 662 -15.25 -39.63 18.63
N ALA A 663 -15.71 -39.02 17.54
CA ALA A 663 -16.95 -39.41 16.87
C ALA A 663 -16.89 -40.87 16.38
N ASP A 664 -15.75 -41.29 15.80
CA ASP A 664 -15.52 -42.68 15.39
C ASP A 664 -15.46 -43.62 16.61
N GLN A 665 -14.84 -43.22 17.71
CA GLN A 665 -14.75 -44.01 18.94
C GLN A 665 -16.14 -44.24 19.58
N ILE A 666 -16.97 -43.19 19.64
CA ILE A 666 -18.36 -43.28 20.11
C ILE A 666 -19.18 -44.16 19.17
N TYR A 667 -19.06 -43.95 17.86
CA TYR A 667 -19.75 -44.80 16.88
C TYR A 667 -19.38 -46.28 17.06
N ARG A 668 -18.08 -46.59 17.18
CA ARG A 668 -17.57 -47.95 17.37
C ARG A 668 -18.03 -48.58 18.68
N SER A 669 -18.21 -47.81 19.75
CA SER A 669 -18.71 -48.34 21.02
C SER A 669 -20.17 -48.77 20.91
N ILE A 670 -21.00 -47.96 20.24
CA ILE A 670 -22.42 -48.26 20.00
C ILE A 670 -22.59 -49.55 19.19
N ILE A 671 -21.72 -49.78 18.20
CA ILE A 671 -21.76 -51.02 17.39
C ILE A 671 -20.95 -52.19 17.99
N GLY A 672 -20.40 -52.04 19.19
CA GLY A 672 -19.71 -53.09 19.94
C GLY A 672 -18.31 -53.45 19.46
N TYR A 673 -17.65 -52.56 18.72
CA TYR A 673 -16.28 -52.73 18.23
C TYR A 673 -15.21 -52.07 19.11
N ALA A 674 -15.62 -51.19 20.04
CA ALA A 674 -14.75 -50.55 21.01
C ALA A 674 -15.48 -50.35 22.35
N GLU A 675 -14.75 -50.05 23.41
CA GLU A 675 -15.33 -49.63 24.69
C GLU A 675 -14.91 -48.17 24.97
N ILE A 676 -15.81 -47.37 25.54
CA ILE A 676 -15.47 -46.05 26.07
C ILE A 676 -15.13 -46.23 27.55
N SER A 677 -13.89 -45.95 27.94
CA SER A 677 -13.54 -45.88 29.35
C SER A 677 -14.28 -44.72 30.00
N GLN A 678 -15.13 -45.02 30.99
CA GLN A 678 -15.78 -43.99 31.81
C GLN A 678 -14.84 -43.38 32.86
N TYR A 679 -13.61 -43.88 32.96
CA TYR A 679 -12.59 -43.41 33.88
C TYR A 679 -11.53 -42.62 33.12
N LEU A 680 -11.12 -41.50 33.69
CA LEU A 680 -9.98 -40.75 33.19
C LEU A 680 -8.70 -41.53 33.46
N GLU A 681 -7.87 -41.65 32.43
CA GLU A 681 -6.51 -42.17 32.59
C GLU A 681 -5.66 -41.14 33.34
N PRO A 682 -4.69 -41.59 34.17
CA PRO A 682 -3.66 -40.68 34.67
C PRO A 682 -2.96 -40.07 33.46
N LEU A 683 -2.85 -38.74 33.42
CA LEU A 683 -1.99 -38.06 32.45
C LEU A 683 -0.63 -38.76 32.47
N SER A 684 -0.23 -39.39 31.37
CA SER A 684 1.13 -39.91 31.26
C SER A 684 2.08 -38.72 31.35
N ASP A 685 3.02 -38.77 32.31
CA ASP A 685 4.02 -37.73 32.58
C ASP A 685 4.74 -37.20 31.32
#